data_AF-A0A6J6VV22-F1
#
_entry.id   AF-A0A6J6VV22-F1
#
_cell.length_a   1.000
_cell.length_b   1.000
_cell.length_c   1.000
_cell.angle_alpha   90.00
_cell.angle_beta   90.00
_cell.angle_gamma   90.00
#
_symmetry.space_group_name_H-M   'P 1'
#
loop_
_entity.id
_entity.type
_entity.pdbx_description
1 polymer ?
#
loop_
_entity_poly.entity_id
_entity_poly.type
_entity_poly.pdbx_seq_one_letter_code
_entity_poly.pdbx_strand_id
1 'polypeptide(L)'
;MLRQRCEAGLSRRGFTHGDRVVTERLDVELGVIEHLGFASYFLTVADIVEMIRGLGIRVAARGSGAGSLVNHLLDVSGVDPIAHGLLFERFLSPLRVQLPDIDLDVESARRLEIYQHIFDKYGAQRVACVAMTDTYRVRHAIRDVGSALGMESGEISRFAKVFPHIKARDIRSALENIPELREGGFGKSSSRMALVLDLVEELDGLPRHTAMHPCGIVLSNLSLLDRTPVEPSSAGFAMSQFDKDDVEELGLLKLDVLGVRMQSAMSYALDEIERVEDVRIELDNGAQVALTDEPTFELIRSTRTLGCFQIESPGQRELLGKFAPETFDDLIIDISLFRPGPVASDMITPFLQARQGWAPAVYLHPDLRPILEATCGVVVFHEQVLRIVSLFAGVSLARADEVRRALGNRDNYPQLRAWFYPAAFDRGYCLEVVEQVWDVLCAFGSFGFCKAHAAAFALPTFQSAWLKTHHPAAFLAGVLTHDPGMYPKRVILDDARQLGIEVLPLDVQVSDRVYRVEPVGDGFGIRLALSDVAGISEDEVDRIIQARPYLDLADFFLRTKVSRPVIERLISVGAFDSLHGISLGPISLGPPSPGSVASAQSASITRRDLLLQLADLDQATKTTRSRASTGQLSLVAAIDPASSLVPTGLPEMTPAESVRAELEVLGLDASRHVVDFYSSLLDRLNVVRSKDLLTTRSQSHVLVAGVKVSTQTPPVRSGRRVVFLTMDDSTGPVDVAFFDSTSAQTLHQVFSGWLLVIRGVTRRTGPKGISIRGLQAWDLTQLYEVYQSEGLGAVLDLLAPEPEVKRYDQRVKSGTMKP
;
A
#
# COMPACT_ATOMS: atom_id res chain seq x y z
N MET A 1 22.37 -34.40 6.49
CA MET A 1 21.14 -33.99 5.78
C MET A 1 21.19 -32.53 5.32
N LEU A 2 21.28 -31.54 6.22
CA LEU A 2 21.32 -30.11 5.83
C LEU A 2 22.39 -29.79 4.77
N ARG A 3 23.65 -30.15 5.05
CA ARG A 3 24.77 -30.00 4.11
C ARG A 3 24.48 -30.56 2.72
N GLN A 4 23.98 -31.80 2.65
CA GLN A 4 23.64 -32.47 1.38
C GLN A 4 22.57 -31.70 0.59
N ARG A 5 21.54 -31.16 1.26
CA ARG A 5 20.53 -30.32 0.59
C ARG A 5 21.13 -29.02 0.05
N CYS A 6 22.01 -28.36 0.80
CA CYS A 6 22.71 -27.15 0.35
C CYS A 6 23.64 -27.42 -0.83
N GLU A 7 24.43 -28.50 -0.78
CA GLU A 7 25.33 -28.90 -1.87
C GLU A 7 24.56 -29.19 -3.16
N ALA A 8 23.40 -29.85 -3.07
CA ALA A 8 22.50 -30.03 -4.20
C ALA A 8 21.90 -28.70 -4.72
N GLY A 9 21.75 -27.71 -3.84
CA GLY A 9 21.25 -26.37 -4.18
C GLY A 9 22.25 -25.52 -4.98
N LEU A 10 23.56 -25.76 -4.84
CA LEU A 10 24.60 -24.99 -5.53
C LEU A 10 24.40 -24.99 -7.05
N SER A 11 24.21 -26.18 -7.63
CA SER A 11 23.98 -26.32 -9.08
C SER A 11 22.64 -25.72 -9.51
N ARG A 12 21.58 -25.88 -8.70
CA ARG A 12 20.25 -25.30 -9.02
C ARG A 12 20.27 -23.78 -9.06
N ARG A 13 21.06 -23.16 -8.20
CA ARG A 13 21.22 -21.69 -8.10
C ARG A 13 22.30 -21.13 -9.03
N GLY A 14 22.88 -21.96 -9.91
CA GLY A 14 23.85 -21.51 -10.90
C GLY A 14 25.24 -21.20 -10.35
N PHE A 15 25.56 -21.60 -9.11
CA PHE A 15 26.91 -21.47 -8.59
C PHE A 15 27.84 -22.49 -9.26
N THR A 16 29.04 -22.02 -9.63
CA THR A 16 30.06 -22.89 -10.21
C THR A 16 30.64 -23.79 -9.13
N HIS A 17 30.68 -25.10 -9.37
CA HIS A 17 31.28 -26.04 -8.44
C HIS A 17 32.78 -25.74 -8.26
N GLY A 18 33.21 -25.54 -7.00
CA GLY A 18 34.59 -25.17 -6.68
C GLY A 18 34.87 -23.67 -6.57
N ASP A 19 33.86 -22.80 -6.66
CA ASP A 19 34.02 -21.41 -6.25
C ASP A 19 34.40 -21.35 -4.76
N ARG A 20 35.62 -20.86 -4.49
CA ARG A 20 36.18 -20.77 -3.14
C ARG A 20 35.35 -19.88 -2.23
N VAL A 21 34.84 -18.75 -2.74
CA VAL A 21 34.09 -17.79 -1.92
C VAL A 21 32.78 -18.41 -1.44
N VAL A 22 32.07 -19.09 -2.35
CA VAL A 22 30.81 -19.77 -2.04
C VAL A 22 31.04 -20.94 -1.08
N THR A 23 32.06 -21.76 -1.35
CA THR A 23 32.36 -22.95 -0.54
C THR A 23 32.77 -22.57 0.88
N GLU A 24 33.68 -21.60 1.03
CA GLU A 24 34.12 -21.11 2.35
C GLU A 24 32.96 -20.49 3.13
N ARG A 25 32.10 -19.69 2.47
CA ARG A 25 30.91 -19.12 3.11
C ARG A 25 29.96 -20.21 3.58
N LEU A 26 29.69 -21.21 2.74
CA LEU A 26 28.81 -22.32 3.09
C LEU A 26 29.33 -23.11 4.29
N ASP A 27 30.63 -23.40 4.35
CA ASP A 27 31.23 -24.14 5.46
C ASP A 27 31.18 -23.36 6.77
N VAL A 28 31.42 -22.05 6.74
CA VAL A 28 31.29 -21.17 7.92
C VAL A 28 29.84 -21.16 8.42
N GLU A 29 28.86 -20.96 7.53
CA GLU A 29 27.45 -20.92 7.92
C GLU A 29 26.99 -22.26 8.50
N LEU A 30 27.31 -23.38 7.85
CA LEU A 30 26.96 -24.72 8.32
C LEU A 30 27.61 -25.04 9.66
N GLY A 31 28.87 -24.65 9.87
CA GLY A 31 29.56 -24.83 11.15
C GLY A 31 28.90 -24.08 12.30
N VAL A 32 28.45 -22.84 12.07
CA VAL A 32 27.71 -22.06 13.08
C VAL A 32 26.33 -22.67 13.35
N ILE A 33 25.61 -23.09 12.32
CA ILE A 33 24.28 -23.74 12.47
C ILE A 33 24.38 -25.04 13.25
N GLU A 34 25.41 -25.85 12.98
CA GLU A 34 25.68 -27.09 13.70
C GLU A 34 26.05 -26.82 15.16
N HIS A 35 26.94 -25.85 15.42
CA HIS A 35 27.34 -25.46 16.78
C HIS A 35 26.14 -25.03 17.64
N LEU A 36 25.19 -24.29 17.06
CA LEU A 36 24.00 -23.82 17.77
C LEU A 36 22.85 -24.85 17.80
N GLY A 37 22.98 -25.98 17.10
CA GLY A 37 21.97 -27.03 17.07
C GLY A 37 20.71 -26.68 16.26
N PHE A 38 20.78 -25.74 15.31
CA PHE A 38 19.62 -25.24 14.57
C PHE A 38 19.37 -25.96 13.24
N ALA A 39 20.07 -27.05 12.93
CA ALA A 39 19.90 -27.75 11.66
C ALA A 39 18.46 -28.24 11.40
N SER A 40 17.74 -28.69 12.44
CA SER A 40 16.33 -29.11 12.34
C SER A 40 15.40 -27.93 12.01
N TYR A 41 15.69 -26.74 12.52
CA TYR A 41 14.92 -25.54 12.24
C TYR A 41 15.00 -25.16 10.75
N PHE A 42 16.21 -25.05 10.21
CA PHE A 42 16.40 -24.74 8.77
C PHE A 42 15.74 -25.77 7.86
N LEU A 43 15.82 -27.06 8.22
CA LEU A 43 15.14 -28.12 7.47
C LEU A 43 13.62 -28.02 7.55
N THR A 44 13.07 -27.65 8.71
CA THR A 44 11.63 -27.46 8.90
C THR A 44 11.13 -26.28 8.07
N VAL A 45 11.83 -25.15 8.10
CA VAL A 45 11.47 -23.98 7.29
C VAL A 45 11.57 -24.29 5.80
N ALA A 46 12.64 -24.96 5.36
CA ALA A 46 12.79 -25.37 3.97
C ALA A 46 11.67 -26.33 3.51
N ASP A 47 11.27 -27.27 4.38
CA ASP A 47 10.18 -28.21 4.12
C ASP A 47 8.80 -27.52 4.03
N ILE A 48 8.57 -26.46 4.81
CA ILE A 48 7.37 -25.61 4.70
C ILE A 48 7.41 -24.79 3.41
N VAL A 49 8.54 -24.19 3.05
CA VAL A 49 8.70 -23.45 1.79
C VAL A 49 8.49 -24.36 0.58
N GLU A 50 9.06 -25.57 0.60
CA GLU A 50 8.90 -26.59 -0.44
C GLU A 50 7.42 -27.00 -0.58
N MET A 51 6.71 -27.19 0.54
CA MET A 51 5.27 -27.44 0.55
C MET A 51 4.49 -26.28 -0.09
N ILE A 52 4.73 -25.03 0.32
CA ILE A 52 4.01 -23.86 -0.18
C ILE A 52 4.22 -23.71 -1.69
N ARG A 53 5.47 -23.84 -2.17
CA ARG A 53 5.78 -23.83 -3.61
C ARG A 53 5.09 -24.98 -4.35
N GLY A 54 5.00 -26.16 -3.74
CA GLY A 54 4.29 -27.33 -4.29
C GLY A 54 2.78 -27.12 -4.48
N LEU A 55 2.17 -26.21 -3.72
CA LEU A 55 0.77 -25.76 -3.89
C LEU A 55 0.59 -24.70 -4.99
N GLY A 56 1.69 -24.34 -5.68
CA GLY A 56 1.72 -23.23 -6.64
C GLY A 56 1.59 -21.86 -5.96
N ILE A 57 1.90 -21.73 -4.67
CA ILE A 57 1.80 -20.47 -3.94
C ILE A 57 3.17 -19.78 -3.91
N ARG A 58 3.20 -18.47 -4.18
CA ARG A 58 4.40 -17.64 -4.05
C ARG A 58 4.83 -17.53 -2.59
N VAL A 59 6.13 -17.68 -2.35
CA VAL A 59 6.74 -17.54 -1.03
C VAL A 59 8.13 -16.92 -1.14
N ALA A 60 8.42 -15.96 -0.25
CA ALA A 60 9.72 -15.31 -0.16
C ALA A 60 10.10 -15.08 1.31
N ALA A 61 11.31 -15.45 1.70
CA ALA A 61 11.82 -15.08 3.01
C ALA A 61 12.25 -13.60 3.06
N ARG A 62 12.08 -12.98 4.23
CA ARG A 62 12.50 -11.60 4.49
C ARG A 62 13.36 -11.49 5.76
N GLY A 63 13.69 -10.25 6.11
CA GLY A 63 14.48 -9.94 7.30
C GLY A 63 15.96 -10.27 7.13
N SER A 64 16.66 -10.48 8.24
CA SER A 64 18.08 -10.84 8.20
C SER A 64 18.33 -12.23 7.60
N GLY A 65 17.32 -13.11 7.56
CA GLY A 65 17.43 -14.46 6.99
C GLY A 65 17.90 -14.48 5.53
N ALA A 66 17.67 -13.39 4.77
CA ALA A 66 18.19 -13.23 3.41
C ALA A 66 19.72 -13.07 3.33
N GLY A 67 20.40 -12.82 4.46
CA GLY A 67 21.86 -12.76 4.54
C GLY A 67 22.55 -14.13 4.60
N SER A 68 21.79 -15.23 4.64
CA SER A 68 22.30 -16.60 4.71
C SER A 68 22.34 -17.26 3.33
N LEU A 69 23.54 -17.74 2.95
CA LEU A 69 23.72 -18.58 1.78
C LEU A 69 22.97 -19.91 1.94
N VAL A 70 22.92 -20.47 3.15
CA VAL A 70 22.14 -21.69 3.43
C VAL A 70 20.66 -21.48 3.10
N ASN A 71 20.05 -20.36 3.51
CA ASN A 71 18.64 -20.07 3.17
C ASN A 71 18.44 -19.88 1.65
N HIS A 72 19.40 -19.29 0.96
CA HIS A 72 19.34 -19.13 -0.50
C HIS A 72 19.39 -20.49 -1.22
N LEU A 73 20.31 -21.38 -0.81
CA LEU A 73 20.49 -22.72 -1.42
C LEU A 73 19.34 -23.69 -1.10
N LEU A 74 18.59 -23.44 -0.02
CA LEU A 74 17.38 -24.19 0.36
C LEU A 74 16.10 -23.62 -0.28
N ASP A 75 16.22 -22.65 -1.17
CA ASP A 75 15.09 -21.99 -1.84
C ASP A 75 14.14 -21.19 -0.91
N VAL A 76 14.60 -20.95 0.33
CA VAL A 76 13.92 -20.13 1.34
C VAL A 76 14.05 -18.64 1.00
N SER A 77 15.25 -18.17 0.64
CA SER A 77 15.48 -16.79 0.20
C SER A 77 15.68 -16.69 -1.31
N GLY A 78 15.01 -15.71 -1.94
CA GLY A 78 15.16 -15.42 -3.38
C GLY A 78 16.40 -14.61 -3.74
N VAL A 79 17.09 -14.00 -2.77
CA VAL A 79 18.21 -13.07 -3.00
C VAL A 79 19.55 -13.76 -2.79
N ASP A 80 20.51 -13.55 -3.69
CA ASP A 80 21.89 -14.03 -3.51
C ASP A 80 22.66 -13.14 -2.51
N PRO A 81 23.02 -13.67 -1.32
CA PRO A 81 23.73 -12.90 -0.32
C PRO A 81 25.17 -12.55 -0.71
N ILE A 82 25.82 -13.33 -1.58
CA ILE A 82 27.19 -13.07 -2.01
C ILE A 82 27.21 -11.90 -3.00
N ALA A 83 26.36 -11.94 -4.02
CA ALA A 83 26.26 -10.88 -5.04
C ALA A 83 26.01 -9.48 -4.42
N HIS A 84 25.15 -9.41 -3.40
CA HIS A 84 24.79 -8.14 -2.74
C HIS A 84 25.59 -7.85 -1.46
N GLY A 85 26.59 -8.68 -1.13
CA GLY A 85 27.46 -8.49 0.03
C GLY A 85 26.72 -8.50 1.37
N LEU A 86 25.71 -9.35 1.51
CA LEU A 86 24.90 -9.51 2.73
C LEU A 86 25.65 -10.34 3.79
N LEU A 87 25.47 -9.99 5.07
CA LEU A 87 26.21 -10.60 6.18
C LEU A 87 25.37 -11.63 6.93
N PHE A 88 25.93 -12.83 7.10
CA PHE A 88 25.31 -13.93 7.84
C PHE A 88 25.29 -13.65 9.35
N GLU A 89 26.33 -13.01 9.88
CA GLU A 89 26.49 -12.72 11.30
C GLU A 89 25.39 -11.80 11.84
N ARG A 90 24.75 -11.02 10.95
CA ARG A 90 23.60 -10.19 11.28
C ARG A 90 22.33 -11.03 11.53
N PHE A 91 22.24 -12.18 10.88
CA PHE A 91 21.17 -13.16 11.06
C PHE A 91 21.46 -14.09 12.23
N LEU A 92 22.57 -14.83 12.15
CA LEU A 92 22.95 -15.84 13.13
C LEU A 92 24.40 -15.64 13.55
N SER A 93 24.66 -15.61 14.86
CA SER A 93 25.99 -15.36 15.41
C SER A 93 26.34 -16.43 16.45
N PRO A 94 27.56 -16.97 16.45
CA PRO A 94 27.99 -17.96 17.44
C PRO A 94 28.08 -17.38 18.86
N LEU A 95 28.18 -16.06 19.00
CA LEU A 95 28.22 -15.37 20.30
C LEU A 95 26.82 -15.21 20.92
N ARG A 96 25.75 -15.56 20.18
CA ARG A 96 24.37 -15.36 20.60
C ARG A 96 23.55 -16.63 20.38
N VAL A 97 23.17 -17.27 21.49
CA VAL A 97 22.21 -18.37 21.49
C VAL A 97 20.79 -17.80 21.58
N GLN A 98 20.32 -17.19 20.49
CA GLN A 98 18.90 -16.82 20.31
C GLN A 98 18.37 -17.54 19.07
N LEU A 99 17.12 -17.99 19.12
CA LEU A 99 16.46 -18.61 17.97
C LEU A 99 16.42 -17.62 16.80
N PRO A 100 16.89 -18.03 15.60
CA PRO A 100 16.82 -17.19 14.42
C PRO A 100 15.38 -17.08 13.90
N ASP A 101 14.90 -15.87 13.64
CA ASP A 101 13.58 -15.62 13.06
C ASP A 101 13.68 -15.60 11.52
N ILE A 102 12.93 -16.48 10.85
CA ILE A 102 12.81 -16.52 9.38
C ILE A 102 11.34 -16.27 9.03
N ASP A 103 11.04 -15.01 8.72
CA ASP A 103 9.73 -14.60 8.25
C ASP A 103 9.52 -15.02 6.79
N LEU A 104 8.35 -15.58 6.48
CA LEU A 104 7.92 -15.95 5.14
C LEU A 104 6.77 -15.06 4.67
N ASP A 105 6.98 -14.30 3.61
CA ASP A 105 5.92 -13.57 2.91
C ASP A 105 5.28 -14.50 1.86
N VAL A 106 3.95 -14.65 1.93
CA VAL A 106 3.14 -15.51 1.08
C VAL A 106 1.95 -14.76 0.49
N GLU A 107 1.22 -15.37 -0.44
CA GLU A 107 -0.05 -14.81 -0.94
C GLU A 107 -1.09 -14.64 0.17
N SER A 108 -1.53 -13.40 0.38
CA SER A 108 -2.54 -13.08 1.39
C SER A 108 -3.86 -13.82 1.17
N ALA A 109 -4.27 -14.00 -0.09
CA ALA A 109 -5.53 -14.65 -0.44
C ALA A 109 -5.55 -16.15 -0.11
N ARG A 110 -4.38 -16.80 -0.14
CA ARG A 110 -4.22 -18.25 0.09
C ARG A 110 -3.51 -18.57 1.41
N ARG A 111 -3.35 -17.59 2.32
CA ARG A 111 -2.65 -17.78 3.60
C ARG A 111 -3.30 -18.87 4.47
N LEU A 112 -4.63 -18.91 4.57
CA LEU A 112 -5.31 -19.90 5.42
C LEU A 112 -5.19 -21.33 4.86
N GLU A 113 -5.09 -21.47 3.54
CA GLU A 113 -4.79 -22.74 2.88
C GLU A 113 -3.42 -23.28 3.33
N ILE A 114 -2.40 -22.40 3.42
CA ILE A 114 -1.08 -22.77 3.92
C ILE A 114 -1.15 -23.24 5.37
N TYR A 115 -1.89 -22.52 6.22
CA TYR A 115 -2.04 -22.88 7.63
C TYR A 115 -2.65 -24.27 7.75
N GLN A 116 -3.73 -24.54 6.99
CA GLN A 116 -4.35 -25.86 6.97
C GLN A 116 -3.35 -26.97 6.64
N HIS A 117 -2.55 -26.80 5.58
CA HIS A 117 -1.54 -27.79 5.20
C HIS A 117 -0.43 -27.97 6.24
N ILE A 118 -0.01 -26.90 6.93
CA ILE A 118 0.94 -27.00 8.04
C ILE A 118 0.35 -27.83 9.18
N PHE A 119 -0.90 -27.56 9.57
CA PHE A 119 -1.60 -28.32 10.61
C PHE A 119 -1.80 -29.78 10.21
N ASP A 120 -2.16 -30.07 8.96
CA ASP A 120 -2.36 -31.43 8.45
C ASP A 120 -1.04 -32.22 8.43
N LYS A 121 0.07 -31.58 8.04
CA LYS A 121 1.38 -32.25 7.94
C LYS A 121 2.02 -32.52 9.29
N TYR A 122 2.05 -31.54 10.19
CA TYR A 122 2.77 -31.65 11.46
C TYR A 122 1.86 -32.09 12.63
N GLY A 123 0.54 -31.98 12.47
CA GLY A 123 -0.48 -32.38 13.44
C GLY A 123 -0.76 -31.34 14.51
N ALA A 124 -2.03 -31.20 14.90
CA ALA A 124 -2.51 -30.22 15.89
C ALA A 124 -1.91 -30.39 17.32
N GLN A 125 -1.23 -31.50 17.60
CA GLN A 125 -0.51 -31.73 18.85
C GLN A 125 0.88 -31.06 18.88
N ARG A 126 1.36 -30.58 17.72
CA ARG A 126 2.70 -30.02 17.52
C ARG A 126 2.68 -28.63 16.91
N VAL A 127 1.51 -28.15 16.51
CA VAL A 127 1.31 -26.85 15.87
C VAL A 127 0.22 -26.09 16.60
N ALA A 128 0.46 -24.81 16.86
CA ALA A 128 -0.57 -23.88 17.34
C ALA A 128 -0.37 -22.51 16.70
N CYS A 129 -1.45 -21.79 16.41
CA CYS A 129 -1.36 -20.36 16.09
C CYS A 129 -1.01 -19.57 17.36
N VAL A 130 -0.35 -18.43 17.20
CA VAL A 130 -0.07 -17.49 18.31
C VAL A 130 -1.31 -16.62 18.54
N ALA A 131 -1.65 -16.31 19.80
CA ALA A 131 -2.70 -15.34 20.10
C ALA A 131 -2.21 -13.90 20.01
N MET A 132 -3.17 -12.99 19.86
CA MET A 132 -2.97 -11.56 20.00
C MET A 132 -4.14 -11.00 20.80
N THR A 133 -3.81 -10.32 21.88
CA THR A 133 -4.81 -9.67 22.74
C THR A 133 -5.00 -8.23 22.28
N ASP A 134 -6.15 -7.93 21.67
CA ASP A 134 -6.50 -6.55 21.36
C ASP A 134 -6.90 -5.83 22.65
N THR A 135 -6.30 -4.68 22.89
CA THR A 135 -6.55 -3.87 24.08
C THR A 135 -7.37 -2.64 23.73
N TYR A 136 -8.16 -2.16 24.69
CA TYR A 136 -8.95 -0.96 24.51
C TYR A 136 -8.06 0.25 24.18
N ARG A 137 -8.31 0.81 22.98
CA ARG A 137 -7.84 2.12 22.53
C ARG A 137 -9.01 3.07 22.34
N VAL A 138 -8.72 4.36 22.19
CA VAL A 138 -9.74 5.43 22.23
C VAL A 138 -10.97 5.17 21.35
N ARG A 139 -10.79 4.70 20.10
CA ARG A 139 -11.90 4.48 19.16
C ARG A 139 -12.81 3.32 19.58
N HIS A 140 -12.24 2.22 20.08
CA HIS A 140 -13.01 1.06 20.53
C HIS A 140 -13.68 1.34 21.88
N ALA A 141 -12.97 2.01 22.79
CA ALA A 141 -13.53 2.45 24.06
C ALA A 141 -14.73 3.39 23.85
N ILE A 142 -14.62 4.39 22.97
CA ILE A 142 -15.75 5.28 22.62
C ILE A 142 -16.95 4.50 22.10
N ARG A 143 -16.74 3.50 21.23
CA ARG A 143 -17.82 2.72 20.64
C ARG A 143 -18.57 1.89 21.66
N ASP A 144 -17.84 1.18 22.51
CA ASP A 144 -18.43 0.29 23.50
C ASP A 144 -19.09 1.09 24.63
N VAL A 145 -18.43 2.14 25.14
CA VAL A 145 -19.00 3.05 26.16
C VAL A 145 -20.23 3.79 25.61
N GLY A 146 -20.14 4.34 24.39
CA GLY A 146 -21.25 5.05 23.77
C GLY A 146 -22.47 4.15 23.55
N SER A 147 -22.24 2.90 23.12
CA SER A 147 -23.30 1.90 22.96
C SER A 147 -23.92 1.52 24.31
N ALA A 148 -23.10 1.31 25.34
CA ALA A 148 -23.55 1.00 26.70
C ALA A 148 -24.38 2.13 27.32
N LEU A 149 -24.05 3.38 26.99
CA LEU A 149 -24.79 4.57 27.43
C LEU A 149 -25.97 4.92 26.52
N GLY A 150 -26.29 4.11 25.50
CA GLY A 150 -27.43 4.31 24.60
C GLY A 150 -27.30 5.53 23.68
N MET A 151 -26.10 5.83 23.18
CA MET A 151 -25.88 6.84 22.14
C MET A 151 -26.29 6.32 20.76
N GLU A 152 -26.63 7.22 19.84
CA GLU A 152 -26.98 6.84 18.47
C GLU A 152 -25.74 6.35 17.70
N SER A 153 -25.88 5.29 16.90
CA SER A 153 -24.77 4.67 16.16
C SER A 153 -24.05 5.63 15.21
N GLY A 154 -24.78 6.56 14.60
CA GLY A 154 -24.24 7.62 13.74
C GLY A 154 -23.37 8.61 14.52
N GLU A 155 -23.79 9.00 15.73
CA GLU A 155 -23.06 9.90 16.61
C GLU A 155 -21.79 9.23 17.15
N ILE A 156 -21.91 7.99 17.64
CA ILE A 156 -20.77 7.17 18.11
C ILE A 156 -19.73 7.04 16.99
N SER A 157 -20.17 6.67 15.78
CA SER A 157 -19.28 6.47 14.65
C SER A 157 -18.57 7.74 14.24
N ARG A 158 -19.28 8.88 14.27
CA ARG A 158 -18.69 10.20 14.02
C ARG A 158 -17.64 10.51 15.08
N PHE A 159 -18.00 10.43 16.36
CA PHE A 159 -17.11 10.75 17.47
C PHE A 159 -15.84 9.90 17.46
N ALA A 160 -15.96 8.57 17.31
CA ALA A 160 -14.82 7.67 17.23
C ALA A 160 -13.90 7.92 16.02
N LYS A 161 -14.46 8.32 14.86
CA LYS A 161 -13.68 8.53 13.62
C LYS A 161 -12.76 9.75 13.69
N VAL A 162 -13.11 10.78 14.46
CA VAL A 162 -12.30 12.02 14.52
C VAL A 162 -10.98 11.79 15.28
N PHE A 163 -10.94 10.87 16.24
CA PHE A 163 -9.71 10.61 16.99
C PHE A 163 -8.67 9.85 16.15
N PRO A 164 -7.38 10.19 16.25
CA PRO A 164 -6.29 9.34 15.75
C PRO A 164 -6.19 8.02 16.54
N HIS A 165 -5.31 7.11 16.09
CA HIS A 165 -5.06 5.83 16.77
C HIS A 165 -4.17 6.02 18.02
N ILE A 166 -4.76 6.56 19.09
CA ILE A 166 -4.09 6.84 20.37
C ILE A 166 -4.62 5.95 21.50
N LYS A 167 -3.93 5.97 22.64
CA LYS A 167 -4.38 5.33 23.87
C LYS A 167 -5.66 6.00 24.37
N ALA A 168 -6.52 5.24 25.04
CA ALA A 168 -7.78 5.75 25.54
C ALA A 168 -7.57 6.79 26.65
N ARG A 169 -6.53 6.64 27.47
CA ARG A 169 -6.14 7.62 28.51
C ARG A 169 -5.74 9.00 27.98
N ASP A 170 -5.43 9.11 26.69
CA ASP A 170 -4.97 10.35 26.07
C ASP A 170 -6.16 11.12 25.42
N ILE A 171 -7.41 10.66 25.60
CA ILE A 171 -8.60 11.23 24.94
C ILE A 171 -8.79 12.72 25.25
N ARG A 172 -8.65 13.14 26.51
CA ARG A 172 -8.80 14.56 26.89
C ARG A 172 -7.69 15.43 26.29
N SER A 173 -6.45 14.95 26.35
CA SER A 173 -5.32 15.64 25.73
C SER A 173 -5.53 15.81 24.21
N ALA A 174 -6.07 14.80 23.54
CA ALA A 174 -6.40 14.89 22.12
C ALA A 174 -7.52 15.90 21.84
N LEU A 175 -8.59 15.93 22.66
CA LEU A 175 -9.65 16.94 22.55
C LEU A 175 -9.12 18.38 22.70
N GLU A 176 -8.12 18.60 23.56
CA GLU A 176 -7.54 19.92 23.80
C GLU A 176 -6.58 20.38 22.70
N ASN A 177 -5.81 19.45 22.13
CA ASN A 177 -4.69 19.75 21.24
C ASN A 177 -5.02 19.61 19.75
N ILE A 178 -6.13 18.97 19.39
CA ILE A 178 -6.55 18.74 17.99
C ILE A 178 -7.71 19.70 17.65
N PRO A 179 -7.48 20.74 16.81
CA PRO A 179 -8.50 21.74 16.46
C PRO A 179 -9.79 21.13 15.90
N GLU A 180 -9.68 20.06 15.10
CA GLU A 180 -10.80 19.35 14.49
C GLU A 180 -11.76 18.77 15.56
N LEU A 181 -11.22 18.33 16.69
CA LEU A 181 -11.99 17.82 17.83
C LEU A 181 -12.63 18.94 18.64
N ARG A 182 -11.96 20.11 18.73
CA ARG A 182 -12.48 21.29 19.44
C ARG A 182 -13.67 21.92 18.72
N GLU A 183 -13.57 22.05 17.40
CA GLU A 183 -14.61 22.66 16.57
C GLU A 183 -15.84 21.75 16.38
N GLY A 184 -15.65 20.42 16.46
CA GLY A 184 -16.72 19.43 16.36
C GLY A 184 -17.75 19.46 17.50
N GLY A 185 -17.57 20.30 18.52
CA GLY A 185 -18.56 20.50 19.59
C GLY A 185 -18.63 19.38 20.63
N PHE A 186 -17.79 18.34 20.50
CA PHE A 186 -17.73 17.19 21.42
C PHE A 186 -17.19 17.55 22.81
N GLY A 187 -16.55 18.71 22.97
CA GLY A 187 -16.07 19.24 24.26
C GLY A 187 -17.08 20.09 25.03
N LYS A 188 -18.33 20.24 24.55
CA LYS A 188 -19.35 21.02 25.28
C LYS A 188 -19.84 20.22 26.50
N SER A 189 -19.67 20.81 27.68
CA SER A 189 -19.92 20.27 29.01
C SER A 189 -21.36 19.77 29.24
N SER A 190 -21.71 18.62 28.69
CA SER A 190 -22.82 17.81 29.17
C SER A 190 -22.31 16.80 30.20
N SER A 191 -23.08 16.57 31.28
CA SER A 191 -22.75 15.56 32.30
C SER A 191 -22.57 14.16 31.68
N ARG A 192 -23.33 13.87 30.62
CA ARG A 192 -23.22 12.63 29.85
C ARG A 192 -21.87 12.51 29.14
N MET A 193 -21.37 13.57 28.51
CA MET A 193 -20.06 13.53 27.83
C MET A 193 -18.90 13.41 28.84
N ALA A 194 -18.98 14.08 29.99
CA ALA A 194 -17.99 13.90 31.05
C ALA A 194 -17.88 12.42 31.48
N LEU A 195 -19.04 11.78 31.70
CA LEU A 195 -19.10 10.35 32.02
C LEU A 195 -18.54 9.46 30.90
N VAL A 196 -18.82 9.76 29.64
CA VAL A 196 -18.25 9.03 28.49
C VAL A 196 -16.71 9.10 28.54
N LEU A 197 -16.15 10.29 28.76
CA LEU A 197 -14.69 10.48 28.79
C LEU A 197 -14.06 9.73 29.96
N ASP A 198 -14.66 9.79 31.15
CA ASP A 198 -14.16 9.07 32.34
C ASP A 198 -14.12 7.55 32.08
N LEU A 199 -15.23 6.99 31.60
CA LEU A 199 -15.30 5.55 31.30
C LEU A 199 -14.35 5.14 30.17
N VAL A 200 -14.15 5.99 29.16
CA VAL A 200 -13.20 5.71 28.08
C VAL A 200 -11.77 5.65 28.62
N GLU A 201 -11.39 6.57 29.51
CA GLU A 201 -10.05 6.58 30.13
C GLU A 201 -9.83 5.36 31.04
N GLU A 202 -10.85 4.94 31.79
CA GLU A 202 -10.79 3.75 32.66
C GLU A 202 -10.61 2.44 31.87
N LEU A 203 -11.06 2.38 30.61
CA LEU A 203 -10.87 1.22 29.75
C LEU A 203 -9.44 1.10 29.19
N ASP A 204 -8.58 2.12 29.32
CA ASP A 204 -7.27 2.12 28.66
C ASP A 204 -6.43 0.87 28.98
N GLY A 205 -6.03 0.16 27.92
CA GLY A 205 -5.15 -1.00 28.04
C GLY A 205 -5.82 -2.27 28.58
N LEU A 206 -7.10 -2.24 28.97
CA LEU A 206 -7.83 -3.46 29.32
C LEU A 206 -7.96 -4.38 28.10
N PRO A 207 -7.88 -5.71 28.27
CA PRO A 207 -8.08 -6.66 27.17
C PRO A 207 -9.53 -6.60 26.70
N ARG A 208 -9.73 -6.50 25.39
CA ARG A 208 -11.05 -6.44 24.74
C ARG A 208 -11.44 -7.80 24.15
N HIS A 209 -10.60 -8.34 23.29
CA HIS A 209 -10.78 -9.68 22.69
C HIS A 209 -9.44 -10.35 22.42
N THR A 210 -9.43 -11.68 22.47
CA THR A 210 -8.35 -12.52 21.95
C THR A 210 -8.62 -12.83 20.48
N ALA A 211 -7.62 -12.65 19.64
CA ALA A 211 -7.68 -12.98 18.22
C ALA A 211 -6.46 -13.78 17.80
N MET A 212 -6.57 -14.49 16.68
CA MET A 212 -5.42 -15.15 16.08
C MET A 212 -4.41 -14.11 15.59
N HIS A 213 -3.14 -14.26 15.98
CA HIS A 213 -2.06 -13.45 15.45
C HIS A 213 -2.02 -13.61 13.92
N PRO A 214 -1.93 -12.51 13.15
CA PRO A 214 -2.08 -12.55 11.70
C PRO A 214 -1.00 -13.38 10.98
N CYS A 215 0.10 -13.72 11.66
CA CYS A 215 1.27 -14.35 11.04
C CYS A 215 1.84 -15.54 11.82
N GLY A 216 1.53 -15.64 13.10
CA GLY A 216 2.36 -16.41 14.03
C GLY A 216 1.90 -17.85 14.13
N ILE A 217 2.80 -18.79 13.82
CA ILE A 217 2.60 -20.22 14.06
C ILE A 217 3.73 -20.73 14.94
N VAL A 218 3.38 -21.49 15.96
CA VAL A 218 4.32 -22.23 16.80
C VAL A 218 4.45 -23.64 16.25
N LEU A 219 5.69 -24.09 16.06
CA LEU A 219 6.03 -25.45 15.66
C LEU A 219 6.85 -26.10 16.77
N SER A 220 6.45 -27.27 17.23
CA SER A 220 7.21 -27.97 18.27
C SER A 220 7.12 -29.48 18.17
N ASN A 221 7.59 -30.16 19.21
CA ASN A 221 7.45 -31.60 19.36
C ASN A 221 6.11 -31.95 20.04
N LEU A 222 5.93 -33.22 20.39
CA LEU A 222 4.70 -33.72 21.02
C LEU A 222 4.39 -33.13 22.40
N SER A 223 5.34 -32.42 23.04
CA SER A 223 5.10 -31.77 24.33
C SER A 223 4.69 -30.31 24.21
N LEU A 224 4.21 -29.87 23.03
CA LEU A 224 3.72 -28.50 22.84
C LEU A 224 2.59 -28.18 23.84
N LEU A 225 1.57 -29.05 23.88
CA LEU A 225 0.38 -28.83 24.72
C LEU A 225 0.65 -28.99 26.22
N ASP A 226 1.78 -29.59 26.60
CA ASP A 226 2.24 -29.61 28.01
C ASP A 226 2.76 -28.23 28.46
N ARG A 227 3.06 -27.34 27.50
CA ARG A 227 3.72 -26.05 27.74
C ARG A 227 2.84 -24.84 27.42
N THR A 228 1.83 -24.98 26.56
CA THR A 228 0.88 -23.91 26.28
C THR A 228 -0.56 -24.43 26.20
N PRO A 229 -1.52 -23.81 26.92
CA PRO A 229 -2.93 -24.07 26.71
C PRO A 229 -3.39 -23.50 25.36
N VAL A 230 -4.30 -24.20 24.70
CA VAL A 230 -4.83 -23.80 23.40
C VAL A 230 -6.35 -23.66 23.41
N GLU A 231 -6.86 -22.75 22.60
CA GLU A 231 -8.29 -22.55 22.32
C GLU A 231 -8.53 -22.47 20.80
N PRO A 232 -9.74 -22.76 20.30
CA PRO A 232 -10.01 -22.65 18.87
C PRO A 232 -10.06 -21.18 18.42
N SER A 233 -9.37 -20.86 17.34
CA SER A 233 -9.51 -19.57 16.65
C SER A 233 -10.85 -19.47 15.92
N SER A 234 -11.22 -18.27 15.48
CA SER A 234 -12.40 -18.07 14.62
C SER A 234 -12.35 -18.85 13.31
N ALA A 235 -11.14 -19.18 12.84
CA ALA A 235 -10.90 -20.01 11.66
C ALA A 235 -10.83 -21.51 11.97
N GLY A 236 -11.01 -21.92 13.23
CA GLY A 236 -11.00 -23.32 13.66
C GLY A 236 -9.62 -23.91 13.99
N PHE A 237 -8.54 -23.14 13.88
CA PHE A 237 -7.19 -23.59 14.23
C PHE A 237 -6.95 -23.59 15.74
N ALA A 238 -6.17 -24.54 16.25
CA ALA A 238 -5.72 -24.50 17.64
C ALA A 238 -4.78 -23.29 17.83
N MET A 239 -5.11 -22.41 18.76
CA MET A 239 -4.42 -21.17 19.04
C MET A 239 -3.94 -21.17 20.49
N SER A 240 -2.64 -20.98 20.70
CA SER A 240 -2.03 -20.76 22.00
C SER A 240 -2.68 -19.55 22.68
N GLN A 241 -3.05 -19.65 23.97
CA GLN A 241 -3.55 -18.49 24.72
C GLN A 241 -2.45 -17.47 25.04
N PHE A 242 -1.19 -17.89 24.91
CA PHE A 242 -0.02 -17.01 25.03
C PHE A 242 0.16 -16.18 23.78
N ASP A 243 0.53 -14.91 24.01
CA ASP A 243 0.85 -13.99 22.94
C ASP A 243 2.25 -14.21 22.38
N LYS A 244 2.69 -13.31 21.50
CA LYS A 244 4.01 -13.38 20.87
C LYS A 244 5.14 -13.36 21.90
N ASP A 245 5.07 -12.48 22.90
CA ASP A 245 6.16 -12.23 23.82
C ASP A 245 6.30 -13.42 24.79
N ASP A 246 5.16 -13.94 25.26
CA ASP A 246 5.11 -15.15 26.09
C ASP A 246 5.68 -16.38 25.35
N VAL A 247 5.33 -16.57 24.07
CA VAL A 247 5.83 -17.68 23.23
C VAL A 247 7.35 -17.61 23.05
N GLU A 248 7.89 -16.40 22.85
CA GLU A 248 9.33 -16.16 22.74
C GLU A 248 10.06 -16.43 24.07
N GLU A 249 9.48 -16.01 25.21
CA GLU A 249 10.05 -16.23 26.54
C GLU A 249 10.10 -17.73 26.92
N LEU A 250 9.09 -18.50 26.51
CA LEU A 250 9.06 -19.96 26.67
C LEU A 250 10.06 -20.70 25.75
N GLY A 251 10.75 -19.99 24.87
CA GLY A 251 11.71 -20.57 23.93
C GLY A 251 11.05 -21.48 22.89
N LEU A 252 9.76 -21.25 22.60
CA LEU A 252 9.05 -21.99 21.57
C LEU A 252 9.48 -21.51 20.18
N LEU A 253 9.57 -22.45 19.24
CA LEU A 253 9.91 -22.10 17.88
C LEU A 253 8.69 -21.46 17.20
N LYS A 254 8.84 -20.19 16.86
CA LYS A 254 7.86 -19.41 16.12
C LYS A 254 8.29 -19.28 14.66
N LEU A 255 7.34 -19.45 13.76
CA LEU A 255 7.46 -19.17 12.33
C LEU A 255 6.38 -18.14 11.96
N ASP A 256 6.80 -17.02 11.37
CA ASP A 256 5.86 -16.02 10.85
C ASP A 256 5.57 -16.27 9.36
N VAL A 257 4.32 -16.63 9.05
CA VAL A 257 3.79 -16.79 7.69
C VAL A 257 2.86 -15.62 7.39
N LEU A 258 3.38 -14.62 6.69
CA LEU A 258 2.74 -13.33 6.46
C LEU A 258 2.03 -13.27 5.12
N GLY A 259 0.73 -12.99 5.15
CA GLY A 259 -0.03 -12.71 3.95
C GLY A 259 0.29 -11.33 3.38
N VAL A 260 0.98 -11.27 2.23
CA VAL A 260 1.30 -10.04 1.51
C VAL A 260 0.41 -9.92 0.27
N ARG A 261 -0.35 -8.82 0.19
CA ARG A 261 -1.28 -8.56 -0.92
C ARG A 261 -0.60 -8.52 -2.28
N MET A 262 0.60 -7.94 -2.35
CA MET A 262 1.38 -7.90 -3.58
C MET A 262 1.70 -9.30 -4.11
N GLN A 263 1.97 -10.28 -3.25
CA GLN A 263 2.23 -11.65 -3.74
C GLN A 263 0.98 -12.21 -4.43
N SER A 264 -0.20 -11.97 -3.86
CA SER A 264 -1.47 -12.35 -4.50
C SER A 264 -1.68 -11.59 -5.82
N ALA A 265 -1.42 -10.28 -5.85
CA ALA A 265 -1.56 -9.45 -7.05
C ALA A 265 -0.62 -9.90 -8.18
N MET A 266 0.63 -10.23 -7.87
CA MET A 266 1.58 -10.75 -8.86
C MET A 266 1.19 -12.14 -9.34
N SER A 267 0.75 -13.05 -8.44
CA SER A 267 0.26 -14.37 -8.86
C SER A 267 -0.96 -14.25 -9.77
N TYR A 268 -1.91 -13.39 -9.40
CA TYR A 268 -3.09 -13.11 -10.23
C TYR A 268 -2.71 -12.56 -11.61
N ALA A 269 -1.73 -11.65 -11.68
CA ALA A 269 -1.25 -11.12 -12.94
C ALA A 269 -0.64 -12.22 -13.82
N LEU A 270 0.14 -13.14 -13.25
CA LEU A 270 0.69 -14.28 -13.99
C LEU A 270 -0.41 -15.19 -14.54
N ASP A 271 -1.44 -15.49 -13.74
CA ASP A 271 -2.58 -16.30 -14.17
C ASP A 271 -3.35 -15.62 -15.31
N GLU A 272 -3.51 -14.29 -15.28
CA GLU A 272 -4.15 -13.53 -16.35
C GLU A 272 -3.31 -13.47 -17.62
N ILE A 273 -1.98 -13.36 -17.50
CA ILE A 273 -1.06 -13.42 -18.65
C ILE A 273 -1.15 -14.80 -19.31
N GLU A 274 -1.10 -15.89 -18.53
CA GLU A 274 -1.27 -17.24 -19.08
C GLU A 274 -2.64 -17.41 -19.73
N ARG A 275 -3.71 -16.88 -19.12
CA ARG A 275 -5.07 -16.99 -19.65
C ARG A 275 -5.29 -16.22 -20.95
N VAL A 276 -4.73 -15.03 -21.08
CA VAL A 276 -5.02 -14.10 -22.20
C VAL A 276 -3.97 -14.16 -23.29
N GLU A 277 -2.70 -14.33 -22.93
CA GLU A 277 -1.56 -14.31 -23.85
C GLU A 277 -1.02 -15.72 -24.15
N ASP A 278 -1.44 -16.76 -23.40
CA ASP A 278 -0.91 -18.13 -23.48
C ASP A 278 0.61 -18.19 -23.22
N VAL A 279 1.09 -17.27 -22.37
CA VAL A 279 2.51 -17.18 -21.96
C VAL A 279 2.62 -17.48 -20.47
N ARG A 280 3.43 -18.48 -20.13
CA ARG A 280 3.75 -18.81 -18.73
C ARG A 280 5.07 -18.19 -18.32
N ILE A 281 5.02 -17.30 -17.32
CA ILE A 281 6.17 -16.56 -16.80
C ILE A 281 6.56 -17.05 -15.42
N GLU A 282 7.84 -17.29 -15.20
CA GLU A 282 8.42 -17.60 -13.90
C GLU A 282 9.17 -16.39 -13.35
N LEU A 283 8.53 -15.58 -12.49
CA LEU A 283 9.13 -14.33 -11.96
C LEU A 283 10.44 -14.51 -11.18
N ASP A 284 10.65 -15.68 -10.58
CA ASP A 284 11.84 -15.98 -9.79
C ASP A 284 12.99 -16.52 -10.67
N ASN A 285 12.75 -16.69 -11.97
CA ASN A 285 13.73 -17.16 -12.94
C ASN A 285 14.46 -15.97 -13.58
N GLY A 286 15.70 -15.74 -13.16
CA GLY A 286 16.53 -14.63 -13.64
C GLY A 286 16.83 -14.63 -15.14
N ALA A 287 16.61 -15.74 -15.86
CA ALA A 287 16.71 -15.79 -17.31
C ALA A 287 15.48 -15.20 -18.03
N GLN A 288 14.31 -15.22 -17.38
CA GLN A 288 13.08 -14.61 -17.90
C GLN A 288 12.91 -13.17 -17.38
N VAL A 289 13.17 -12.96 -16.09
CA VAL A 289 13.08 -11.66 -15.43
C VAL A 289 14.46 -11.24 -14.93
N ALA A 290 15.23 -10.60 -15.81
CA ALA A 290 16.56 -10.11 -15.45
C ALA A 290 16.47 -8.90 -14.51
N LEU A 291 17.17 -8.94 -13.37
CA LEU A 291 17.24 -7.82 -12.41
C LEU A 291 17.99 -6.57 -12.92
N THR A 292 18.35 -6.58 -14.21
CA THR A 292 19.02 -5.50 -14.94
C THR A 292 18.16 -4.98 -16.10
N ASP A 293 16.87 -5.34 -16.15
CA ASP A 293 15.94 -4.91 -17.21
C ASP A 293 15.77 -3.38 -17.21
N GLU A 294 16.34 -2.74 -18.23
CA GLU A 294 16.35 -1.27 -18.36
C GLU A 294 14.97 -0.64 -18.54
N PRO A 295 14.03 -1.21 -19.34
CA PRO A 295 12.65 -0.72 -19.39
C PRO A 295 11.98 -0.65 -18.01
N THR A 296 12.22 -1.65 -17.14
CA THR A 296 11.70 -1.64 -15.77
C THR A 296 12.29 -0.49 -14.96
N PHE A 297 13.60 -0.24 -15.05
CA PHE A 297 14.19 0.92 -14.38
C PHE A 297 13.71 2.25 -14.98
N GLU A 298 13.41 2.32 -16.27
CA GLU A 298 12.81 3.50 -16.89
C GLU A 298 11.43 3.80 -16.29
N LEU A 299 10.57 2.79 -16.12
CA LEU A 299 9.29 2.92 -15.42
C LEU A 299 9.51 3.47 -14.01
N ILE A 300 10.44 2.89 -13.23
CA ILE A 300 10.73 3.31 -11.86
C ILE A 300 11.20 4.78 -11.83
N ARG A 301 12.17 5.15 -12.68
CA ARG A 301 12.70 6.53 -12.77
C ARG A 301 11.66 7.53 -13.27
N SER A 302 10.66 7.08 -14.03
CA SER A 302 9.53 7.92 -14.46
C SER A 302 8.59 8.28 -13.29
N THR A 303 8.71 7.59 -12.15
CA THR A 303 7.86 7.72 -10.96
C THR A 303 6.41 7.25 -11.16
N ARG A 304 6.12 6.54 -12.27
CA ARG A 304 4.83 5.87 -12.56
C ARG A 304 4.67 4.56 -11.80
N THR A 305 4.89 4.60 -10.48
CA THR A 305 5.02 3.42 -9.61
C THR A 305 3.77 3.18 -8.74
N LEU A 306 2.63 3.76 -9.12
CA LEU A 306 1.35 3.47 -8.45
C LEU A 306 1.06 1.96 -8.48
N GLY A 307 0.69 1.39 -7.34
CA GLY A 307 0.48 -0.05 -7.20
C GLY A 307 1.76 -0.88 -7.09
N CYS A 308 2.97 -0.32 -7.30
CA CYS A 308 4.22 -1.07 -7.14
C CYS A 308 4.64 -1.19 -5.67
N PHE A 309 5.17 -2.35 -5.29
CA PHE A 309 5.49 -2.66 -3.90
C PHE A 309 6.59 -1.76 -3.32
N GLN A 310 6.40 -1.23 -2.12
CA GLN A 310 7.30 -0.32 -1.37
C GLN A 310 7.58 1.06 -1.99
N ILE A 311 7.34 1.28 -3.28
CA ILE A 311 7.75 2.48 -4.01
C ILE A 311 6.58 3.32 -4.57
N GLU A 312 5.35 3.11 -4.09
CA GLU A 312 4.17 3.85 -4.56
C GLU A 312 3.91 5.18 -3.82
N SER A 313 4.38 5.32 -2.58
CA SER A 313 4.00 6.47 -1.74
C SER A 313 4.48 7.81 -2.32
N PRO A 314 3.76 8.94 -2.09
CA PRO A 314 4.15 10.25 -2.62
C PRO A 314 5.60 10.63 -2.37
N GLY A 315 6.08 10.44 -1.13
CA GLY A 315 7.45 10.76 -0.81
C GLY A 315 8.47 9.78 -1.39
N GLN A 316 8.11 8.50 -1.58
CA GLN A 316 8.95 7.56 -2.32
C GLN A 316 9.02 7.92 -3.80
N ARG A 317 7.90 8.25 -4.44
CA ARG A 317 7.88 8.74 -5.83
C ARG A 317 8.73 9.99 -5.98
N GLU A 318 8.69 10.91 -5.01
CA GLU A 318 9.58 12.06 -4.99
C GLU A 318 11.05 11.64 -4.84
N LEU A 319 11.37 10.68 -3.97
CA LEU A 319 12.73 10.16 -3.81
C LEU A 319 13.24 9.49 -5.09
N LEU A 320 12.47 8.60 -5.70
CA LEU A 320 12.77 7.98 -6.99
C LEU A 320 13.06 9.03 -8.06
N GLY A 321 12.26 10.09 -8.12
CA GLY A 321 12.47 11.19 -9.07
C GLY A 321 13.75 12.00 -8.84
N LYS A 322 14.31 11.97 -7.63
CA LYS A 322 15.61 12.58 -7.28
C LYS A 322 16.78 11.64 -7.45
N PHE A 323 16.60 10.40 -7.00
CA PHE A 323 17.64 9.39 -6.94
C PHE A 323 17.89 8.78 -8.32
N ALA A 324 16.82 8.55 -9.08
CA ALA A 324 16.83 7.94 -10.40
C ALA A 324 17.61 6.60 -10.42
N PRO A 325 17.14 5.56 -9.71
CA PRO A 325 17.85 4.29 -9.58
C PRO A 325 18.11 3.61 -10.93
N GLU A 326 19.29 3.02 -11.10
CA GLU A 326 19.72 2.35 -12.34
C GLU A 326 20.04 0.86 -12.15
N THR A 327 20.21 0.44 -10.90
CA THR A 327 20.62 -0.92 -10.56
C THR A 327 19.76 -1.52 -9.46
N PHE A 328 19.78 -2.84 -9.33
CA PHE A 328 19.08 -3.52 -8.23
C PHE A 328 19.59 -3.05 -6.85
N ASP A 329 20.91 -2.83 -6.71
CA ASP A 329 21.48 -2.28 -5.48
C ASP A 329 21.00 -0.85 -5.18
N ASP A 330 20.70 -0.04 -6.21
CA ASP A 330 20.05 1.26 -5.99
C ASP A 330 18.66 1.07 -5.39
N LEU A 331 17.86 0.12 -5.85
CA LEU A 331 16.54 -0.15 -5.23
C LEU A 331 16.66 -0.58 -3.77
N ILE A 332 17.69 -1.38 -3.43
CA ILE A 332 17.99 -1.74 -2.03
C ILE A 332 18.25 -0.47 -1.19
N ILE A 333 19.01 0.49 -1.74
CA ILE A 333 19.30 1.76 -1.07
C ILE A 333 18.03 2.62 -0.96
N ASP A 334 17.26 2.78 -2.03
CA ASP A 334 16.04 3.59 -2.07
C ASP A 334 15.02 3.21 -0.98
N ILE A 335 14.70 1.92 -0.88
CA ILE A 335 13.78 1.34 0.12
C ILE A 335 14.28 1.60 1.57
N SER A 336 15.59 1.82 1.72
CA SER A 336 16.23 2.03 3.02
C SER A 336 16.25 3.51 3.43
N LEU A 337 16.27 4.43 2.48
CA LEU A 337 16.42 5.87 2.73
C LEU A 337 15.13 6.57 3.15
N PHE A 338 13.97 6.17 2.61
CA PHE A 338 12.72 6.89 2.87
C PHE A 338 12.05 6.45 4.18
N ARG A 339 12.64 6.84 5.32
CA ARG A 339 12.18 6.50 6.67
C ARG A 339 12.30 7.71 7.62
N PRO A 340 11.50 7.79 8.71
CA PRO A 340 11.52 8.93 9.63
C PRO A 340 12.92 9.25 10.20
N GLY A 341 13.75 8.22 10.45
CA GLY A 341 15.11 8.38 10.96
C GLY A 341 16.06 9.06 9.96
N PRO A 342 16.36 8.44 8.80
CA PRO A 342 17.21 9.03 7.77
C PRO A 342 16.78 10.40 7.24
N VAL A 343 15.46 10.65 7.18
CA VAL A 343 14.91 11.97 6.84
C VAL A 343 15.21 13.00 7.95
N ALA A 344 15.17 12.60 9.22
CA ALA A 344 15.43 13.49 10.35
C ALA A 344 16.92 13.82 10.57
N SER A 345 17.85 12.99 10.07
CA SER A 345 19.30 13.21 10.13
C SER A 345 19.91 13.82 8.85
N ASP A 346 19.08 14.19 7.86
CA ASP A 346 19.47 14.75 6.56
C ASP A 346 20.56 13.94 5.82
N MET A 347 20.57 12.61 5.99
CA MET A 347 21.53 11.73 5.31
C MET A 347 21.23 11.56 3.81
N ILE A 348 19.99 11.80 3.43
CA ILE A 348 19.51 11.63 2.05
C ILE A 348 20.16 12.69 1.15
N THR A 349 20.26 13.93 1.62
CA THR A 349 20.75 15.05 0.78
C THR A 349 22.21 14.85 0.35
N PRO A 350 23.19 14.56 1.24
CA PRO A 350 24.57 14.29 0.85
C PRO A 350 24.70 13.10 -0.10
N PHE A 351 23.96 12.02 0.16
CA PHE A 351 23.96 10.84 -0.72
C PHE A 351 23.48 11.19 -2.12
N LEU A 352 22.33 11.86 -2.25
CA LEU A 352 21.78 12.26 -3.55
C LEU A 352 22.70 13.24 -4.27
N GLN A 353 23.27 14.23 -3.59
CA GLN A 353 24.21 15.17 -4.21
C GLN A 353 25.45 14.46 -4.76
N ALA A 354 26.00 13.49 -4.02
CA ALA A 354 27.13 12.70 -4.46
C ALA A 354 26.78 11.78 -5.64
N ARG A 355 25.64 11.08 -5.54
CA ARG A 355 25.16 10.18 -6.60
C ARG A 355 24.89 10.92 -7.92
N GLN A 356 24.31 12.13 -7.85
CA GLN A 356 24.03 12.98 -8.99
C GLN A 356 25.26 13.75 -9.51
N GLY A 357 26.42 13.61 -8.85
CA GLY A 357 27.65 14.31 -9.23
C GLY A 357 27.66 15.81 -8.94
N TRP A 358 26.73 16.31 -8.12
CA TRP A 358 26.67 17.72 -7.70
C TRP A 358 27.65 18.02 -6.56
N ALA A 359 28.07 17.00 -5.81
CA ALA A 359 29.11 17.06 -4.81
C ALA A 359 30.02 15.81 -4.92
N PRO A 360 31.29 15.87 -4.49
CA PRO A 360 32.11 14.67 -4.39
C PRO A 360 31.65 13.78 -3.23
N ALA A 361 31.75 12.45 -3.39
CA ALA A 361 31.58 11.52 -2.28
C ALA A 361 32.70 11.73 -1.24
N VAL A 362 32.34 11.91 0.02
CA VAL A 362 33.28 12.15 1.12
C VAL A 362 33.44 10.89 1.94
N TYR A 363 34.68 10.43 2.10
CA TYR A 363 35.03 9.29 2.95
C TYR A 363 35.93 9.77 4.09
N LEU A 364 35.58 9.45 5.34
CA LEU A 364 36.36 9.87 6.51
C LEU A 364 37.78 9.28 6.53
N HIS A 365 37.98 8.12 5.89
CA HIS A 365 39.27 7.47 5.75
C HIS A 365 39.29 6.57 4.49
N PRO A 366 40.44 6.39 3.81
CA PRO A 366 40.56 5.51 2.64
C PRO A 366 40.05 4.08 2.87
N ASP A 367 40.32 3.50 4.05
CA ASP A 367 39.87 2.13 4.40
C ASP A 367 38.34 1.97 4.48
N LEU A 368 37.59 3.08 4.62
CA LEU A 368 36.13 3.05 4.62
C LEU A 368 35.54 2.97 3.20
N ARG A 369 36.33 3.26 2.17
CA ARG A 369 35.85 3.30 0.79
C ARG A 369 35.22 1.96 0.36
N PRO A 370 35.84 0.78 0.55
CA PRO A 370 35.22 -0.49 0.16
C PRO A 370 33.90 -0.81 0.88
N ILE A 371 33.62 -0.16 2.02
CA ILE A 371 32.40 -0.36 2.80
C ILE A 371 31.29 0.60 2.34
N LEU A 372 31.66 1.83 1.97
CA LEU A 372 30.74 2.94 1.76
C LEU A 372 30.63 3.39 0.30
N GLU A 373 31.38 2.80 -0.64
CA GLU A 373 31.37 3.20 -2.05
C GLU A 373 29.98 3.09 -2.69
N ALA A 374 29.28 1.99 -2.40
CA ALA A 374 27.90 1.78 -2.88
C ALA A 374 26.92 2.86 -2.39
N THR A 375 27.20 3.51 -1.25
CA THR A 375 26.36 4.55 -0.65
C THR A 375 27.05 5.92 -0.64
N CYS A 376 28.03 6.12 -1.53
CA CYS A 376 28.74 7.38 -1.73
C CYS A 376 29.30 8.02 -0.44
N GLY A 377 29.77 7.20 0.51
CA GLY A 377 30.35 7.68 1.78
C GLY A 377 29.36 7.82 2.94
N VAL A 378 28.06 7.58 2.71
CA VAL A 378 27.01 7.67 3.75
C VAL A 378 26.74 6.30 4.37
N VAL A 379 26.61 6.22 5.70
CA VAL A 379 26.27 4.97 6.39
C VAL A 379 24.75 4.78 6.43
N VAL A 380 24.25 3.78 5.69
CA VAL A 380 22.83 3.47 5.56
C VAL A 380 22.47 2.13 6.23
N PHE A 381 23.38 1.16 6.17
CA PHE A 381 23.09 -0.23 6.53
C PHE A 381 23.77 -0.70 7.82
N HIS A 382 23.10 -1.61 8.55
CA HIS A 382 23.68 -2.30 9.70
C HIS A 382 24.96 -3.03 9.31
N GLU A 383 24.97 -3.65 8.13
CA GLU A 383 26.10 -4.40 7.58
C GLU A 383 27.32 -3.50 7.36
N GLN A 384 27.12 -2.21 7.03
CA GLN A 384 28.21 -1.24 6.97
C GLN A 384 28.76 -0.95 8.36
N VAL A 385 27.90 -0.78 9.37
CA VAL A 385 28.34 -0.61 10.77
C VAL A 385 29.14 -1.81 11.27
N LEU A 386 28.69 -3.04 10.98
CA LEU A 386 29.43 -4.25 11.34
C LEU A 386 30.84 -4.24 10.73
N ARG A 387 30.95 -3.91 9.44
CA ARG A 387 32.24 -3.82 8.73
C ARG A 387 33.12 -2.70 9.29
N ILE A 388 32.56 -1.53 9.61
CA ILE A 388 33.29 -0.40 10.20
C ILE A 388 33.86 -0.79 11.57
N VAL A 389 33.04 -1.36 12.45
CA VAL A 389 33.47 -1.78 13.79
C VAL A 389 34.51 -2.89 13.70
N SER A 390 34.31 -3.88 12.82
CA SER A 390 35.27 -4.97 12.60
C SER A 390 36.62 -4.44 12.10
N LEU A 391 36.61 -3.50 11.16
CA LEU A 391 37.81 -2.86 10.61
C LEU A 391 38.56 -2.03 11.66
N PHE A 392 37.86 -1.12 12.34
CA PHE A 392 38.46 -0.16 13.27
C PHE A 392 38.88 -0.82 14.58
N ALA A 393 38.06 -1.71 15.15
CA ALA A 393 38.39 -2.38 16.41
C ALA A 393 39.12 -3.71 16.22
N GLY A 394 39.25 -4.19 14.98
CA GLY A 394 39.96 -5.44 14.68
C GLY A 394 39.27 -6.70 15.18
N VAL A 395 37.94 -6.67 15.34
CA VAL A 395 37.14 -7.77 15.88
C VAL A 395 36.39 -8.55 14.79
N SER A 396 35.90 -9.74 15.12
CA SER A 396 35.04 -10.51 14.22
C SER A 396 33.72 -9.80 13.93
N LEU A 397 33.08 -10.11 12.79
CA LEU A 397 31.75 -9.61 12.44
C LEU A 397 30.69 -10.04 13.47
N ALA A 398 30.83 -11.23 14.06
CA ALA A 398 29.99 -11.71 15.14
C ALA A 398 30.04 -10.77 16.37
N ARG A 399 31.25 -10.34 16.78
CA ARG A 399 31.43 -9.37 17.87
C ARG A 399 30.94 -7.98 17.45
N ALA A 400 31.12 -7.60 16.20
CA ALA A 400 30.63 -6.33 15.67
C ALA A 400 29.08 -6.25 15.71
N ASP A 401 28.34 -7.34 15.50
CA ASP A 401 26.87 -7.33 15.69
C ASP A 401 26.47 -7.10 17.15
N GLU A 402 27.21 -7.65 18.12
CA GLU A 402 26.96 -7.36 19.55
C GLU A 402 27.16 -5.87 19.86
N VAL A 403 28.23 -5.26 19.32
CA VAL A 403 28.48 -3.82 19.46
C VAL A 403 27.36 -3.01 18.83
N ARG A 404 26.91 -3.37 17.62
CA ARG A 404 25.78 -2.71 16.95
C ARG A 404 24.48 -2.80 17.77
N ARG A 405 24.20 -3.94 18.43
CA ARG A 405 23.06 -4.08 19.34
C ARG A 405 23.22 -3.14 20.55
N ALA A 406 24.41 -3.10 21.14
CA ALA A 406 24.69 -2.23 22.27
C ALA A 406 24.57 -0.74 21.91
N LEU A 407 24.90 -0.33 20.67
CA LEU A 407 24.67 1.01 20.12
C LEU A 407 23.18 1.39 20.02
N GLY A 408 22.25 0.44 20.13
CA GLY A 408 20.82 0.74 20.18
C GLY A 408 20.39 1.41 21.49
N ASN A 409 21.20 1.32 22.56
CA ASN A 409 20.95 2.00 23.83
C ASN A 409 22.07 3.02 24.13
N ARG A 410 21.68 4.29 24.29
CA ARG A 410 22.59 5.41 24.57
C ARG A 410 23.35 5.26 25.90
N ASP A 411 22.80 4.51 26.86
CA ASP A 411 23.45 4.26 28.15
C ASP A 411 24.76 3.47 27.99
N ASN A 412 24.89 2.68 26.92
CA ASN A 412 26.09 1.90 26.64
C ASN A 412 27.21 2.72 26.00
N TYR A 413 26.95 3.94 25.54
CA TYR A 413 27.89 4.72 24.74
C TYR A 413 29.22 4.99 25.47
N PRO A 414 29.24 5.37 26.77
CA PRO A 414 30.50 5.61 27.47
C PRO A 414 31.40 4.37 27.53
N GLN A 415 30.82 3.20 27.81
CA GLN A 415 31.56 1.94 27.90
C GLN A 415 32.08 1.50 26.54
N LEU A 416 31.24 1.57 25.50
CA LEU A 416 31.64 1.23 24.14
C LEU A 416 32.73 2.17 23.62
N ARG A 417 32.64 3.48 23.92
CA ARG A 417 33.64 4.48 23.55
C ARG A 417 35.00 4.17 24.19
N ALA A 418 35.00 3.87 25.49
CA ALA A 418 36.20 3.54 26.25
C ALA A 418 36.91 2.28 25.70
N TRP A 419 36.16 1.36 25.09
CA TRP A 419 36.69 0.18 24.42
C TRP A 419 37.12 0.45 22.95
N PHE A 420 36.32 1.17 22.18
CA PHE A 420 36.52 1.37 20.75
C PHE A 420 37.74 2.25 20.43
N TYR A 421 37.98 3.30 21.22
CA TYR A 421 39.05 4.27 20.96
C TYR A 421 40.45 3.63 21.04
N PRO A 422 40.81 2.93 22.14
CA PRO A 422 42.09 2.23 22.21
C PRO A 422 42.26 1.21 21.07
N ALA A 423 41.20 0.44 20.77
CA ALA A 423 41.25 -0.57 19.71
C ALA A 423 41.52 0.05 18.32
N ALA A 424 40.94 1.21 18.04
CA ALA A 424 41.18 1.95 16.80
C ALA A 424 42.58 2.59 16.75
N PHE A 425 43.09 3.08 17.88
CA PHE A 425 44.46 3.61 17.94
C PHE A 425 45.51 2.52 17.72
N ASP A 426 45.30 1.32 18.28
CA ASP A 426 46.19 0.17 18.07
C ASP A 426 46.24 -0.27 16.59
N ARG A 427 45.21 0.09 15.79
CA ARG A 427 45.15 -0.11 14.34
C ARG A 427 45.77 1.04 13.53
N GLY A 428 46.22 2.10 14.18
CA GLY A 428 46.92 3.22 13.54
C GLY A 428 46.03 4.39 13.10
N TYR A 429 44.76 4.42 13.50
CA TYR A 429 43.86 5.55 13.20
C TYR A 429 44.15 6.75 14.12
N CYS A 430 44.11 7.97 13.58
CA CYS A 430 44.29 9.18 14.38
C CYS A 430 43.02 9.57 15.14
N LEU A 431 43.16 10.36 16.21
CA LEU A 431 42.04 10.79 17.06
C LEU A 431 40.90 11.43 16.27
N GLU A 432 41.20 12.31 15.32
CA GLU A 432 40.19 13.01 14.52
C GLU A 432 39.30 12.04 13.73
N VAL A 433 39.89 11.05 13.07
CA VAL A 433 39.13 10.05 12.30
C VAL A 433 38.30 9.16 13.24
N VAL A 434 38.87 8.74 14.37
CA VAL A 434 38.16 7.91 15.36
C VAL A 434 36.96 8.63 15.96
N GLU A 435 37.09 9.92 16.27
CA GLU A 435 35.99 10.75 16.77
C GLU A 435 34.88 10.89 15.73
N GLN A 436 35.21 11.22 14.49
CA GLN A 436 34.22 11.35 13.41
C GLN A 436 33.49 10.02 13.14
N VAL A 437 34.22 8.90 13.10
CA VAL A 437 33.61 7.57 12.92
C VAL A 437 32.72 7.21 14.10
N TRP A 438 33.14 7.51 15.32
CA TRP A 438 32.35 7.28 16.52
C TRP A 438 31.04 8.08 16.51
N ASP A 439 31.08 9.35 16.08
CA ASP A 439 29.89 10.19 15.94
C ASP A 439 28.90 9.61 14.92
N VAL A 440 29.41 9.11 13.79
CA VAL A 440 28.58 8.41 12.79
C VAL A 440 27.93 7.15 13.39
N LEU A 441 28.68 6.33 14.13
CA LEU A 441 28.15 5.13 14.79
C LEU A 441 27.08 5.48 15.84
N CYS A 442 27.29 6.53 16.63
CA CYS A 442 26.34 7.00 17.64
C CYS A 442 25.06 7.56 17.02
N ALA A 443 25.17 8.31 15.92
CA ALA A 443 24.01 8.81 15.19
C ALA A 443 23.20 7.62 14.63
N PHE A 444 23.89 6.66 14.04
CA PHE A 444 23.29 5.50 13.36
C PHE A 444 22.48 4.58 14.27
N GLY A 445 22.84 4.46 15.56
CA GLY A 445 22.09 3.67 16.56
C GLY A 445 20.59 3.97 16.61
N SER A 446 20.17 5.14 16.11
CA SER A 446 18.78 5.61 16.08
C SER A 446 18.00 5.26 14.80
N PHE A 447 18.66 4.93 13.68
CA PHE A 447 17.99 4.94 12.36
C PHE A 447 18.52 3.92 11.32
N GLY A 448 19.49 3.09 11.67
CA GLY A 448 20.07 2.12 10.75
C GLY A 448 19.10 1.08 10.19
N PHE A 449 19.36 0.61 8.96
CA PHE A 449 18.52 -0.40 8.30
C PHE A 449 19.25 -1.70 7.96
N CYS A 450 18.55 -2.83 7.93
CA CYS A 450 19.16 -4.13 7.57
C CYS A 450 19.20 -4.26 6.04
N LYS A 451 20.39 -4.33 5.45
CA LYS A 451 20.56 -4.50 4.00
C LYS A 451 19.94 -5.80 3.50
N ALA A 452 20.08 -6.90 4.25
CA ALA A 452 19.47 -8.17 3.86
C ALA A 452 17.94 -8.07 3.77
N HIS A 453 17.31 -7.37 4.71
CA HIS A 453 15.88 -7.12 4.67
C HIS A 453 15.46 -6.20 3.52
N ALA A 454 16.25 -5.15 3.25
CA ALA A 454 16.07 -4.27 2.11
C ALA A 454 16.12 -5.04 0.78
N ALA A 455 17.11 -5.94 0.64
CA ALA A 455 17.29 -6.75 -0.55
C ALA A 455 16.12 -7.71 -0.77
N ALA A 456 15.64 -8.36 0.29
CA ALA A 456 14.47 -9.22 0.23
C ALA A 456 13.20 -8.48 -0.22
N PHE A 457 13.06 -7.19 0.11
CA PHE A 457 11.95 -6.35 -0.36
C PHE A 457 12.18 -5.75 -1.74
N ALA A 458 13.42 -5.48 -2.13
CA ALA A 458 13.76 -4.98 -3.46
C ALA A 458 13.35 -5.98 -4.57
N LEU A 459 13.39 -7.28 -4.29
CA LEU A 459 12.98 -8.32 -5.24
C LEU A 459 11.50 -8.22 -5.66
N PRO A 460 10.50 -8.31 -4.77
CA PRO A 460 9.09 -8.12 -5.14
C PRO A 460 8.79 -6.69 -5.62
N THR A 461 9.54 -5.68 -5.15
CA THR A 461 9.46 -4.32 -5.72
C THR A 461 9.81 -4.33 -7.20
N PHE A 462 10.96 -4.91 -7.58
CA PHE A 462 11.37 -5.02 -8.97
C PHE A 462 10.41 -5.88 -9.79
N GLN A 463 10.00 -7.06 -9.28
CA GLN A 463 9.05 -7.94 -9.97
C GLN A 463 7.70 -7.25 -10.23
N SER A 464 7.18 -6.49 -9.26
CA SER A 464 5.94 -5.72 -9.45
C SER A 464 6.10 -4.62 -10.51
N ALA A 465 7.24 -3.93 -10.53
CA ALA A 465 7.54 -2.92 -11.55
C ALA A 465 7.76 -3.55 -12.94
N TRP A 466 8.37 -4.73 -13.00
CA TRP A 466 8.58 -5.48 -14.24
C TRP A 466 7.24 -5.90 -14.84
N LEU A 467 6.34 -6.48 -14.03
CA LEU A 467 4.97 -6.80 -14.46
C LEU A 467 4.22 -5.56 -14.95
N LYS A 468 4.34 -4.43 -14.24
CA LYS A 468 3.73 -3.18 -14.69
C LYS A 468 4.35 -2.64 -15.99
N THR A 469 5.61 -2.92 -16.27
CA THR A 469 6.29 -2.46 -17.48
C THR A 469 5.89 -3.30 -18.69
N HIS A 470 5.88 -4.62 -18.54
CA HIS A 470 5.74 -5.55 -19.66
C HIS A 470 4.31 -6.08 -19.84
N HIS A 471 3.54 -6.23 -18.75
CA HIS A 471 2.16 -6.72 -18.76
C HIS A 471 1.24 -5.83 -17.87
N PRO A 472 1.12 -4.52 -18.17
CA PRO A 472 0.46 -3.56 -17.29
C PRO A 472 -1.01 -3.89 -17.01
N ALA A 473 -1.75 -4.43 -18.00
CA ALA A 473 -3.17 -4.76 -17.83
C ALA A 473 -3.38 -5.86 -16.78
N ALA A 474 -2.60 -6.95 -16.88
CA ALA A 474 -2.65 -8.05 -15.92
C ALA A 474 -2.18 -7.61 -14.53
N PHE A 475 -1.10 -6.83 -14.45
CA PHE A 475 -0.62 -6.28 -13.19
C PHE A 475 -1.68 -5.43 -12.47
N LEU A 476 -2.27 -4.46 -13.18
CA LEU A 476 -3.26 -3.56 -12.60
C LEU A 476 -4.56 -4.29 -12.24
N ALA A 477 -4.99 -5.28 -13.03
CA ALA A 477 -6.11 -6.15 -12.67
C ALA A 477 -5.84 -6.94 -11.36
N GLY A 478 -4.60 -7.42 -11.17
CA GLY A 478 -4.18 -8.05 -9.91
C GLY A 478 -4.20 -7.10 -8.72
N VAL A 479 -3.69 -5.87 -8.89
CA VAL A 479 -3.71 -4.82 -7.85
C VAL A 479 -5.14 -4.42 -7.48
N LEU A 480 -6.03 -4.28 -8.46
CA LEU A 480 -7.44 -3.96 -8.25
C LEU A 480 -8.19 -5.09 -7.53
N THR A 481 -7.88 -6.34 -7.86
CA THR A 481 -8.49 -7.53 -7.26
C THR A 481 -8.07 -7.74 -5.80
N HIS A 482 -6.78 -7.52 -5.50
CA HIS A 482 -6.21 -7.78 -4.16
C HIS A 482 -6.09 -6.54 -3.27
N ASP A 483 -6.96 -5.56 -3.49
CA ASP A 483 -7.10 -4.29 -2.76
C ASP A 483 -5.85 -3.40 -2.83
N PRO A 484 -5.89 -2.29 -3.59
CA PRO A 484 -4.75 -1.40 -3.76
C PRO A 484 -4.36 -0.79 -2.41
N GLY A 485 -3.05 -0.75 -2.13
CA GLY A 485 -2.50 -0.37 -0.83
C GLY A 485 -2.81 1.08 -0.43
N MET A 486 -1.97 2.02 -0.87
CA MET A 486 -2.10 3.43 -0.48
C MET A 486 -3.18 4.20 -1.24
N TYR A 487 -3.50 3.76 -2.46
CA TYR A 487 -4.35 4.51 -3.39
C TYR A 487 -5.71 3.84 -3.55
N PRO A 488 -6.81 4.60 -3.65
CA PRO A 488 -8.13 4.02 -3.96
C PRO A 488 -8.13 3.44 -5.38
N LYS A 489 -8.95 2.41 -5.59
CA LYS A 489 -9.12 1.72 -6.89
C LYS A 489 -9.33 2.68 -8.06
N ARG A 490 -10.08 3.78 -7.84
CA ARG A 490 -10.31 4.85 -8.83
C ARG A 490 -9.00 5.36 -9.46
N VAL A 491 -8.00 5.68 -8.64
CA VAL A 491 -6.71 6.21 -9.10
C VAL A 491 -5.91 5.14 -9.86
N ILE A 492 -6.08 3.86 -9.50
CA ILE A 492 -5.45 2.75 -10.23
C ILE A 492 -6.09 2.56 -11.62
N LEU A 493 -7.39 2.82 -11.76
CA LEU A 493 -8.04 2.85 -13.08
C LEU A 493 -7.53 4.01 -13.94
N ASP A 494 -7.30 5.19 -13.33
CA ASP A 494 -6.71 6.32 -14.06
C ASP A 494 -5.27 6.03 -14.51
N ASP A 495 -4.50 5.31 -13.70
CA ASP A 495 -3.17 4.83 -14.09
C ASP A 495 -3.25 3.82 -15.25
N ALA A 496 -4.27 2.94 -15.28
CA ALA A 496 -4.54 2.06 -16.42
C ALA A 496 -4.81 2.86 -17.70
N ARG A 497 -5.68 3.88 -17.64
CA ARG A 497 -5.99 4.76 -18.78
C ARG A 497 -4.75 5.48 -19.30
N GLN A 498 -3.87 5.94 -18.41
CA GLN A 498 -2.61 6.59 -18.78
C GLN A 498 -1.62 5.66 -19.46
N LEU A 499 -1.71 4.35 -19.21
CA LEU A 499 -0.94 3.31 -19.89
C LEU A 499 -1.65 2.80 -21.17
N GLY A 500 -2.75 3.43 -21.58
CA GLY A 500 -3.48 3.08 -22.80
C GLY A 500 -4.38 1.84 -22.64
N ILE A 501 -4.67 1.42 -21.41
CA ILE A 501 -5.53 0.28 -21.12
C ILE A 501 -6.98 0.77 -21.00
N GLU A 502 -7.88 0.13 -21.73
CA GLU A 502 -9.30 0.47 -21.68
C GLU A 502 -9.94 -0.03 -20.38
N VAL A 503 -10.78 0.80 -19.74
CA VAL A 503 -11.57 0.36 -18.58
C VAL A 503 -12.93 -0.08 -19.09
N LEU A 504 -13.18 -1.39 -19.08
CA LEU A 504 -14.38 -1.99 -19.62
C LEU A 504 -15.48 -2.02 -18.54
N PRO A 505 -16.70 -1.55 -18.85
CA PRO A 505 -17.77 -1.41 -17.86
C PRO A 505 -18.20 -2.76 -17.28
N LEU A 506 -18.89 -2.71 -16.15
CA LEU A 506 -19.51 -3.89 -15.58
C LEU A 506 -20.56 -4.45 -16.55
N ASP A 507 -20.64 -5.78 -16.68
CA ASP A 507 -21.61 -6.44 -17.55
C ASP A 507 -22.04 -7.78 -16.95
N VAL A 508 -23.34 -7.98 -16.73
CA VAL A 508 -23.88 -9.20 -16.11
C VAL A 508 -23.65 -10.46 -16.93
N GLN A 509 -23.38 -10.35 -18.24
CA GLN A 509 -23.10 -11.48 -19.14
C GLN A 509 -21.65 -11.95 -19.05
N VAL A 510 -20.69 -11.04 -18.80
CA VAL A 510 -19.26 -11.34 -18.92
C VAL A 510 -18.42 -11.04 -17.67
N SER A 511 -18.74 -10.00 -16.88
CA SER A 511 -17.94 -9.61 -15.70
C SER A 511 -17.81 -10.76 -14.71
N ASP A 512 -16.61 -11.02 -14.21
CA ASP A 512 -16.38 -12.06 -13.20
C ASP A 512 -16.50 -11.46 -11.78
N ARG A 513 -16.32 -12.30 -10.76
CA ARG A 513 -16.17 -11.89 -9.35
C ARG A 513 -14.97 -10.98 -9.14
N VAL A 514 -13.95 -11.08 -9.99
CA VAL A 514 -12.67 -10.36 -9.94
C VAL A 514 -12.44 -9.58 -11.23
N TYR A 515 -11.45 -8.67 -11.24
CA TYR A 515 -11.14 -7.86 -12.42
C TYR A 515 -10.48 -8.72 -13.50
N ARG A 516 -11.00 -8.73 -14.73
CA ARG A 516 -10.46 -9.57 -15.82
C ARG A 516 -9.82 -8.74 -16.92
N VAL A 517 -8.74 -9.26 -17.50
CA VAL A 517 -8.12 -8.70 -18.69
C VAL A 517 -8.81 -9.25 -19.94
N GLU A 518 -9.22 -8.39 -20.86
CA GLU A 518 -9.83 -8.79 -22.12
C GLU A 518 -9.04 -8.20 -23.29
N PRO A 519 -8.83 -8.93 -24.39
CA PRO A 519 -8.27 -8.34 -25.61
C PRO A 519 -9.26 -7.35 -26.21
N VAL A 520 -8.79 -6.13 -26.50
CA VAL A 520 -9.59 -5.04 -27.08
C VAL A 520 -8.82 -4.43 -28.23
N GLY A 521 -9.27 -4.69 -29.46
CA GLY A 521 -8.52 -4.31 -30.67
C GLY A 521 -7.14 -4.97 -30.68
N ASP A 522 -6.09 -4.15 -30.81
CA ASP A 522 -4.68 -4.59 -30.76
C ASP A 522 -4.07 -4.54 -29.34
N GLY A 523 -4.87 -4.19 -28.32
CA GLY A 523 -4.41 -4.03 -26.94
C GLY A 523 -5.28 -4.79 -25.94
N PHE A 524 -5.27 -4.33 -24.69
CA PHE A 524 -6.01 -4.95 -23.59
C PHE A 524 -6.90 -3.94 -22.89
N GLY A 525 -8.02 -4.43 -22.35
CA GLY A 525 -8.88 -3.72 -21.43
C GLY A 525 -9.05 -4.48 -20.12
N ILE A 526 -9.39 -3.75 -19.05
CA ILE A 526 -9.69 -4.30 -17.72
C ILE A 526 -11.19 -4.21 -17.49
N ARG A 527 -11.84 -5.37 -17.38
CA ARG A 527 -13.25 -5.54 -17.02
C ARG A 527 -13.46 -5.38 -15.52
N LEU A 528 -14.42 -4.54 -15.15
CA LEU A 528 -14.84 -4.37 -13.77
C LEU A 528 -15.41 -5.66 -13.16
N ALA A 529 -15.16 -5.83 -11.86
CA ALA A 529 -15.58 -6.97 -11.07
C ALA A 529 -16.99 -6.78 -10.48
N LEU A 530 -17.79 -7.86 -10.46
CA LEU A 530 -19.09 -7.86 -9.79
C LEU A 530 -18.99 -7.59 -8.28
N SER A 531 -17.89 -8.01 -7.65
CA SER A 531 -17.69 -7.84 -6.20
C SER A 531 -17.58 -6.39 -5.75
N ASP A 532 -17.36 -5.44 -6.66
CA ASP A 532 -17.30 -4.01 -6.32
C ASP A 532 -18.68 -3.36 -6.25
N VAL A 533 -19.75 -4.06 -6.63
CA VAL A 533 -21.12 -3.54 -6.49
C VAL A 533 -21.47 -3.43 -5.00
N ALA A 534 -21.70 -2.20 -4.53
CA ALA A 534 -22.00 -1.96 -3.13
C ALA A 534 -23.15 -2.86 -2.63
N GLY A 535 -22.89 -3.57 -1.54
CA GLY A 535 -23.86 -4.42 -0.86
C GLY A 535 -24.20 -5.74 -1.55
N ILE A 536 -23.48 -6.13 -2.61
CA ILE A 536 -23.58 -7.48 -3.17
C ILE A 536 -22.86 -8.50 -2.25
N SER A 537 -23.44 -9.68 -2.10
CA SER A 537 -22.82 -10.81 -1.39
C SER A 537 -22.08 -11.75 -2.35
N GLU A 538 -21.09 -12.49 -1.84
CA GLU A 538 -20.39 -13.52 -2.62
C GLU A 538 -21.38 -14.55 -3.21
N ASP A 539 -22.37 -14.98 -2.42
CA ASP A 539 -23.45 -15.87 -2.88
C ASP A 539 -24.32 -15.28 -4.01
N GLU A 540 -24.51 -13.96 -4.04
CA GLU A 540 -25.21 -13.29 -5.14
C GLU A 540 -24.34 -13.28 -6.40
N VAL A 541 -23.04 -12.99 -6.27
CA VAL A 541 -22.10 -13.02 -7.40
C VAL A 541 -22.02 -14.42 -8.00
N ASP A 542 -21.89 -15.47 -7.18
CA ASP A 542 -21.82 -16.85 -7.65
C ASP A 542 -23.08 -17.25 -8.42
N ARG A 543 -24.26 -16.88 -7.92
CA ARG A 543 -25.53 -17.11 -8.63
C ARG A 543 -25.59 -16.36 -9.96
N ILE A 544 -25.08 -15.12 -10.02
CA ILE A 544 -25.00 -14.35 -11.27
C ILE A 544 -24.08 -15.04 -12.28
N ILE A 545 -22.94 -15.57 -11.85
CA ILE A 545 -22.00 -16.21 -12.77
C ILE A 545 -22.55 -17.55 -13.26
N GLN A 546 -23.09 -18.38 -12.36
CA GLN A 546 -23.59 -19.73 -12.67
C GLN A 546 -24.84 -19.72 -13.56
N ALA A 547 -25.68 -18.69 -13.47
CA ALA A 547 -26.93 -18.62 -14.22
C ALA A 547 -26.80 -17.93 -15.60
N ARG A 548 -25.59 -17.67 -16.09
CA ARG A 548 -25.39 -17.15 -17.46
C ARG A 548 -25.67 -18.21 -18.54
N PRO A 549 -25.94 -17.78 -19.80
CA PRO A 549 -26.26 -16.42 -20.23
C PRO A 549 -27.72 -16.03 -19.94
N TYR A 550 -28.00 -14.74 -19.89
CA TYR A 550 -29.33 -14.15 -19.71
C TYR A 550 -29.94 -13.67 -21.03
N LEU A 551 -31.27 -13.73 -21.13
CA LEU A 551 -32.03 -13.20 -22.27
C LEU A 551 -32.41 -11.72 -22.08
N ASP A 552 -32.87 -11.36 -20.89
CA ASP A 552 -33.29 -10.02 -20.50
C ASP A 552 -33.25 -9.86 -18.96
N LEU A 553 -33.66 -8.70 -18.45
CA LEU A 553 -33.74 -8.42 -17.02
C LEU A 553 -34.73 -9.35 -16.26
N ALA A 554 -35.81 -9.80 -16.90
CA ALA A 554 -36.80 -10.67 -16.25
C ALA A 554 -36.23 -12.09 -16.05
N ASP A 555 -35.53 -12.63 -17.06
CA ASP A 555 -34.80 -13.89 -16.97
C ASP A 555 -33.72 -13.82 -15.87
N PHE A 556 -32.94 -12.73 -15.84
CA PHE A 556 -31.95 -12.48 -14.80
C PHE A 556 -32.58 -12.47 -13.40
N PHE A 557 -33.66 -11.72 -13.21
CA PHE A 557 -34.34 -11.57 -11.91
C PHE A 557 -34.85 -12.91 -11.37
N LEU A 558 -35.48 -13.72 -12.22
CA LEU A 558 -36.07 -15.00 -11.84
C LEU A 558 -35.02 -16.07 -11.54
N ARG A 559 -33.94 -16.14 -12.33
CA ARG A 559 -32.90 -17.18 -12.20
C ARG A 559 -31.93 -16.92 -11.07
N THR A 560 -31.48 -15.67 -10.90
CA THR A 560 -30.43 -15.35 -9.92
C THR A 560 -30.98 -15.15 -8.51
N LYS A 561 -32.22 -14.66 -8.37
CA LYS A 561 -32.81 -14.25 -7.09
C LYS A 561 -31.92 -13.27 -6.31
N VAL A 562 -31.20 -12.41 -7.01
CA VAL A 562 -30.41 -11.33 -6.42
C VAL A 562 -31.36 -10.34 -5.74
N SER A 563 -30.90 -9.72 -4.65
CA SER A 563 -31.71 -8.77 -3.92
C SER A 563 -32.00 -7.52 -4.77
N ARG A 564 -33.22 -7.00 -4.67
CA ARG A 564 -33.66 -5.83 -5.44
C ARG A 564 -32.70 -4.64 -5.35
N PRO A 565 -32.18 -4.23 -4.18
CA PRO A 565 -31.23 -3.12 -4.10
C PRO A 565 -29.97 -3.34 -4.92
N VAL A 566 -29.48 -4.58 -5.02
CA VAL A 566 -28.31 -4.91 -5.85
C VAL A 566 -28.66 -4.83 -7.34
N ILE A 567 -29.85 -5.29 -7.76
CA ILE A 567 -30.28 -5.18 -9.15
C ILE A 567 -30.45 -3.71 -9.57
N GLU A 568 -31.05 -2.86 -8.71
CA GLU A 568 -31.17 -1.41 -8.95
C GLU A 568 -29.79 -0.77 -9.16
N ARG A 569 -28.81 -1.16 -8.34
CA ARG A 569 -27.41 -0.73 -8.47
C ARG A 569 -26.77 -1.20 -9.78
N LEU A 570 -26.93 -2.48 -10.13
CA LEU A 570 -26.43 -3.06 -11.39
C LEU A 570 -27.00 -2.33 -12.62
N ILE A 571 -28.30 -2.05 -12.64
CA ILE A 571 -28.95 -1.26 -13.69
C ILE A 571 -28.34 0.15 -13.75
N SER A 572 -28.18 0.81 -12.61
CA SER A 572 -27.74 2.20 -12.54
C SER A 572 -26.30 2.41 -13.05
N VAL A 573 -25.44 1.40 -12.93
CA VAL A 573 -24.05 1.44 -13.43
C VAL A 573 -23.90 0.86 -14.84
N GLY A 574 -25.00 0.51 -15.50
CA GLY A 574 -25.00 0.02 -16.88
C GLY A 574 -24.67 -1.47 -17.06
N ALA A 575 -24.79 -2.29 -16.02
CA ALA A 575 -24.45 -3.72 -16.11
C ALA A 575 -25.32 -4.53 -17.08
N PHE A 576 -26.45 -3.97 -17.54
CA PHE A 576 -27.40 -4.56 -18.47
C PHE A 576 -27.36 -3.90 -19.86
N ASP A 577 -26.44 -2.98 -20.10
CA ASP A 577 -26.42 -2.16 -21.32
C ASP A 577 -26.21 -3.01 -22.58
N SER A 578 -25.29 -3.98 -22.53
CA SER A 578 -25.02 -4.90 -23.65
C SER A 578 -26.22 -5.79 -23.97
N LEU A 579 -26.97 -6.21 -22.94
CA LEU A 579 -28.15 -7.07 -23.06
C LEU A 579 -29.33 -6.36 -23.75
N HIS A 580 -29.49 -5.07 -23.49
CA HIS A 580 -30.60 -4.27 -24.01
C HIS A 580 -30.20 -3.29 -25.13
N GLY A 581 -28.95 -3.36 -25.61
CA GLY A 581 -28.45 -2.46 -26.66
C GLY A 581 -28.46 -0.98 -26.26
N ILE A 582 -28.29 -0.69 -24.97
CA ILE A 582 -28.24 0.67 -24.43
C ILE A 582 -26.86 1.24 -24.77
N SER A 583 -26.73 1.83 -25.94
CA SER A 583 -25.47 2.41 -26.35
C SER A 583 -25.28 3.78 -25.69
N LEU A 584 -24.25 3.91 -24.85
CA LEU A 584 -23.58 5.19 -24.69
C LEU A 584 -22.91 5.47 -26.05
N GLY A 585 -23.36 6.50 -26.78
CA GLY A 585 -22.78 6.83 -28.09
C GLY A 585 -21.24 7.04 -28.01
N PRO A 586 -20.51 6.94 -29.13
CA PRO A 586 -19.05 7.10 -29.11
C PRO A 586 -18.66 8.46 -28.51
N ILE A 587 -17.75 8.43 -27.54
CA ILE A 587 -17.19 9.59 -26.87
C ILE A 587 -16.30 10.33 -27.88
N SER A 588 -16.89 11.23 -28.67
CA SER A 588 -16.16 12.13 -29.56
C SER A 588 -15.77 13.40 -28.81
N LEU A 589 -14.46 13.64 -28.70
CA LEU A 589 -13.85 14.86 -28.18
C LEU A 589 -14.04 16.02 -29.17
N GLY A 590 -15.23 16.62 -29.19
CA GLY A 590 -15.50 17.83 -29.97
C GLY A 590 -16.75 18.56 -29.50
N PRO A 591 -16.82 19.90 -29.68
CA PRO A 591 -18.04 20.64 -29.37
C PRO A 591 -19.18 20.17 -30.27
N PRO A 592 -20.42 20.05 -29.76
CA PRO A 592 -21.57 19.65 -30.56
C PRO A 592 -21.75 20.66 -31.70
N SER A 593 -21.75 20.18 -32.94
CA SER A 593 -22.15 21.00 -34.09
C SER A 593 -23.64 21.31 -33.96
N PRO A 594 -24.06 22.59 -33.94
CA PRO A 594 -25.47 22.95 -33.88
C PRO A 594 -26.10 22.65 -35.23
N GLY A 595 -26.69 21.46 -35.39
CA GLY A 595 -27.37 21.10 -36.64
C GLY A 595 -27.83 19.66 -36.85
N SER A 596 -27.54 18.69 -35.98
CA SER A 596 -27.97 17.28 -36.17
C SER A 596 -29.00 16.79 -35.14
N VAL A 597 -29.80 17.71 -34.59
CA VAL A 597 -30.96 17.34 -33.77
C VAL A 597 -32.12 17.06 -34.70
N ALA A 598 -32.74 15.89 -34.54
CA ALA A 598 -33.94 15.40 -35.23
C ALA A 598 -33.73 14.67 -36.56
N SER A 599 -33.26 13.42 -36.51
CA SER A 599 -33.83 12.31 -37.31
C SER A 599 -33.15 10.97 -37.01
N ALA A 600 -33.33 10.43 -35.79
CA ALA A 600 -33.28 8.99 -35.46
C ALA A 600 -33.36 8.77 -33.93
N GLN A 601 -34.34 9.34 -33.23
CA GLN A 601 -34.72 8.85 -31.89
C GLN A 601 -35.82 7.80 -32.08
N SER A 602 -35.45 6.65 -32.65
CA SER A 602 -36.27 5.45 -32.55
C SER A 602 -36.21 4.99 -31.09
N ALA A 603 -37.36 4.75 -30.49
CA ALA A 603 -37.55 4.39 -29.09
C ALA A 603 -36.60 3.28 -28.60
N SER A 604 -35.45 3.66 -28.03
CA SER A 604 -34.47 2.75 -27.43
C SER A 604 -34.77 2.59 -25.95
N ILE A 605 -34.60 1.38 -25.44
CA ILE A 605 -34.70 1.06 -24.02
C ILE A 605 -33.68 1.90 -23.25
N THR A 606 -34.10 2.46 -22.12
CA THR A 606 -33.22 3.21 -21.21
C THR A 606 -33.02 2.50 -19.88
N ARG A 607 -31.98 2.88 -19.13
CA ARG A 607 -31.80 2.36 -17.75
C ARG A 607 -32.96 2.74 -16.83
N ARG A 608 -33.62 3.87 -17.10
CA ARG A 608 -34.83 4.29 -16.38
C ARG A 608 -36.02 3.36 -16.68
N ASP A 609 -36.14 2.85 -17.90
CA ASP A 609 -37.14 1.82 -18.26
C ASP A 609 -36.88 0.50 -17.51
N LEU A 610 -35.60 0.09 -17.40
CA LEU A 610 -35.22 -1.11 -16.65
C LEU A 610 -35.54 -1.01 -15.15
N LEU A 611 -35.34 0.17 -14.54
CA LEU A 611 -35.72 0.40 -13.13
C LEU A 611 -37.24 0.31 -12.92
N LEU A 612 -38.05 0.78 -13.87
CA LEU A 612 -39.50 0.61 -13.83
C LEU A 612 -39.90 -0.86 -13.95
N GLN A 613 -39.32 -1.58 -14.91
CA GLN A 613 -39.59 -3.01 -15.06
C GLN A 613 -39.23 -3.80 -13.79
N LEU A 614 -38.11 -3.48 -13.15
CA LEU A 614 -37.72 -4.12 -11.89
C LEU A 614 -38.76 -3.90 -10.78
N ALA A 615 -39.36 -2.70 -10.71
CA ALA A 615 -40.42 -2.41 -9.76
C ALA A 615 -41.68 -3.27 -10.04
N ASP A 616 -42.05 -3.41 -11.32
CA ASP A 616 -43.18 -4.23 -11.74
C ASP A 616 -42.93 -5.73 -11.45
N LEU A 617 -41.73 -6.23 -11.74
CA LEU A 617 -41.32 -7.62 -11.46
C LEU A 617 -41.36 -7.92 -9.94
N ASP A 618 -40.82 -7.04 -9.11
CA ASP A 618 -40.83 -7.19 -7.65
C ASP A 618 -42.27 -7.21 -7.10
N GLN A 619 -43.14 -6.33 -7.60
CA GLN A 619 -44.56 -6.29 -7.23
C GLN A 619 -45.32 -7.55 -7.68
N ALA A 620 -45.09 -8.02 -8.90
CA ALA A 620 -45.70 -9.24 -9.43
C ALA A 620 -45.28 -10.47 -8.61
N THR A 621 -44.01 -10.54 -8.21
CA THR A 621 -43.47 -11.67 -7.42
C THR A 621 -44.03 -11.67 -6.00
N LYS A 622 -44.15 -10.51 -5.36
CA LYS A 622 -44.78 -10.36 -4.03
C LYS A 622 -46.26 -10.76 -4.07
N THR A 623 -46.98 -10.33 -5.11
CA THR A 623 -48.40 -10.66 -5.30
C THR A 623 -48.60 -12.17 -5.52
N THR A 624 -47.72 -12.79 -6.30
CA THR A 624 -47.75 -14.24 -6.57
C THR A 624 -47.43 -15.05 -5.32
N ARG A 625 -46.42 -14.66 -4.52
CA ARG A 625 -46.10 -15.32 -3.23
C ARG A 625 -47.24 -15.20 -2.22
N SER A 626 -47.88 -14.03 -2.14
CA SER A 626 -49.04 -13.80 -1.27
C SER A 626 -50.26 -14.65 -1.65
N ARG A 627 -50.46 -14.93 -2.94
CA ARG A 627 -51.57 -15.78 -3.43
C ARG A 627 -51.25 -17.28 -3.43
N ALA A 628 -49.97 -17.66 -3.54
CA ALA A 628 -49.51 -19.03 -3.41
C ALA A 628 -49.68 -19.55 -1.97
N SER A 629 -49.50 -18.70 -0.96
CA SER A 629 -49.75 -19.07 0.44
C SER A 629 -51.24 -19.27 0.76
N THR A 630 -52.15 -18.74 -0.07
CA THR A 630 -53.61 -18.90 0.08
C THR A 630 -54.20 -20.07 -0.72
N GLY A 631 -53.37 -20.92 -1.35
CA GLY A 631 -53.83 -22.15 -2.02
C GLY A 631 -54.66 -21.93 -3.30
N GLN A 632 -54.70 -20.71 -3.83
CA GLN A 632 -55.48 -20.37 -5.03
C GLN A 632 -54.54 -20.36 -6.25
N LEU A 633 -54.66 -21.38 -7.11
CA LEU A 633 -53.97 -21.43 -8.40
C LEU A 633 -54.54 -20.33 -9.32
N SER A 634 -53.72 -19.34 -9.66
CA SER A 634 -54.12 -18.22 -10.50
C SER A 634 -54.00 -18.58 -11.98
N LEU A 635 -55.10 -18.42 -12.73
CA LEU A 635 -55.14 -18.46 -14.20
C LEU A 635 -54.49 -17.21 -14.85
N VAL A 636 -54.00 -16.26 -14.04
CA VAL A 636 -53.21 -15.08 -14.45
C VAL A 636 -51.69 -15.35 -14.32
N ALA A 637 -51.28 -16.62 -14.18
CA ALA A 637 -49.87 -17.05 -14.16
C ALA A 637 -49.17 -16.93 -15.54
N ALA A 638 -49.69 -16.08 -16.41
CA ALA A 638 -49.06 -15.64 -17.65
C ALA A 638 -49.03 -14.11 -17.66
N ILE A 639 -48.36 -13.49 -16.67
CA ILE A 639 -47.50 -12.38 -17.08
C ILE A 639 -46.43 -13.10 -17.87
N ASP A 640 -46.56 -13.05 -19.19
CA ASP A 640 -45.54 -13.58 -20.08
C ASP A 640 -44.22 -12.94 -19.62
N PRO A 641 -43.22 -13.70 -19.15
CA PRO A 641 -41.89 -13.12 -18.93
C PRO A 641 -41.35 -12.49 -20.23
N ALA A 642 -41.95 -12.80 -21.38
CA ALA A 642 -41.77 -12.11 -22.65
C ALA A 642 -42.72 -10.92 -22.90
N SER A 643 -43.24 -10.24 -21.86
CA SER A 643 -43.80 -8.90 -22.05
C SER A 643 -42.66 -7.97 -22.48
N SER A 644 -42.48 -7.85 -23.80
CA SER A 644 -41.44 -7.07 -24.44
C SER A 644 -41.34 -5.70 -23.77
N LEU A 645 -40.16 -5.35 -23.27
CA LEU A 645 -39.91 -4.05 -22.66
C LEU A 645 -40.34 -2.96 -23.65
N VAL A 646 -41.37 -2.19 -23.30
CA VAL A 646 -41.83 -1.08 -24.13
C VAL A 646 -41.09 0.17 -23.67
N PRO A 647 -40.34 0.86 -24.54
CA PRO A 647 -39.70 2.12 -24.18
C PRO A 647 -40.75 3.12 -23.71
N THR A 648 -40.60 3.67 -22.50
CA THR A 648 -41.59 4.61 -21.95
C THR A 648 -41.42 6.04 -22.47
N GLY A 649 -40.32 6.30 -23.20
CA GLY A 649 -39.94 7.64 -23.65
C GLY A 649 -39.23 8.47 -22.59
N LEU A 650 -38.87 7.88 -21.44
CA LEU A 650 -37.99 8.52 -20.47
C LEU A 650 -36.61 8.76 -21.10
N PRO A 651 -35.95 9.90 -20.79
CA PRO A 651 -34.60 10.15 -21.27
C PRO A 651 -33.62 9.15 -20.66
N GLU A 652 -32.51 8.88 -21.34
CA GLU A 652 -31.38 8.13 -20.76
C GLU A 652 -30.65 8.96 -19.69
N MET A 653 -29.91 8.31 -18.79
CA MET A 653 -29.05 8.98 -17.82
C MET A 653 -27.98 9.80 -18.55
N THR A 654 -27.80 11.06 -18.13
CA THR A 654 -26.70 11.87 -18.64
C THR A 654 -25.35 11.27 -18.23
N PRO A 655 -24.24 11.61 -18.91
CA PRO A 655 -22.92 11.13 -18.50
C PRO A 655 -22.56 11.49 -17.05
N ALA A 656 -22.98 12.66 -16.56
CA ALA A 656 -22.77 13.08 -15.18
C ALA A 656 -23.61 12.24 -14.19
N GLU A 657 -24.85 11.90 -14.53
CA GLU A 657 -25.68 11.00 -13.73
C GLU A 657 -25.12 9.58 -13.69
N SER A 658 -24.57 9.10 -14.81
CA SER A 658 -23.95 7.77 -14.92
C SER A 658 -22.69 7.68 -14.04
N VAL A 659 -21.75 8.63 -14.16
CA VAL A 659 -20.54 8.66 -13.32
C VAL A 659 -20.88 8.83 -11.84
N ARG A 660 -21.90 9.62 -11.50
CA ARG A 660 -22.38 9.71 -10.11
C ARG A 660 -22.88 8.35 -9.60
N ALA A 661 -23.64 7.62 -10.41
CA ALA A 661 -24.09 6.28 -10.04
C ALA A 661 -22.90 5.32 -9.88
N GLU A 662 -21.90 5.36 -10.77
CA GLU A 662 -20.67 4.57 -10.65
C GLU A 662 -19.92 4.88 -9.35
N LEU A 663 -19.80 6.15 -8.96
CA LEU A 663 -19.15 6.55 -7.72
C LEU A 663 -19.93 6.10 -6.47
N GLU A 664 -21.26 6.20 -6.50
CA GLU A 664 -22.12 5.78 -5.38
C GLU A 664 -22.18 4.25 -5.22
N VAL A 665 -22.16 3.52 -6.33
CA VAL A 665 -22.35 2.06 -6.36
C VAL A 665 -21.03 1.31 -6.33
N LEU A 666 -20.03 1.74 -7.09
CA LEU A 666 -18.75 1.05 -7.26
C LEU A 666 -17.62 1.76 -6.50
N GLY A 667 -17.78 3.06 -6.19
CA GLY A 667 -16.69 3.89 -5.71
C GLY A 667 -15.67 4.25 -6.80
N LEU A 668 -16.05 4.11 -8.07
CA LEU A 668 -15.20 4.26 -9.26
C LEU A 668 -15.82 5.26 -10.24
N ASP A 669 -15.02 5.87 -11.09
CA ASP A 669 -15.45 6.73 -12.20
C ASP A 669 -15.09 6.07 -13.54
N ALA A 670 -15.61 4.86 -13.74
CA ALA A 670 -15.21 3.91 -14.78
C ALA A 670 -15.42 4.42 -16.21
N SER A 671 -16.55 5.09 -16.48
CA SER A 671 -16.83 5.60 -17.83
C SER A 671 -16.07 6.88 -18.16
N ARG A 672 -15.85 7.76 -17.18
CA ARG A 672 -15.16 9.04 -17.35
C ARG A 672 -14.68 9.61 -16.02
N HIS A 673 -13.47 10.16 -16.01
CA HIS A 673 -12.91 10.76 -14.82
C HIS A 673 -13.69 12.02 -14.37
N VAL A 674 -13.88 12.18 -13.06
CA VAL A 674 -14.75 13.24 -12.48
C VAL A 674 -14.28 14.65 -12.86
N VAL A 675 -12.96 14.88 -12.97
CA VAL A 675 -12.39 16.20 -13.32
C VAL A 675 -12.69 16.59 -14.76
N ASP A 676 -12.96 15.63 -15.65
CA ASP A 676 -13.14 15.90 -17.07
C ASP A 676 -14.45 16.66 -17.37
N PHE A 677 -15.41 16.68 -16.44
CA PHE A 677 -16.61 17.51 -16.52
C PHE A 677 -16.31 19.01 -16.35
N TYR A 678 -15.15 19.33 -15.79
CA TYR A 678 -14.72 20.70 -15.49
C TYR A 678 -13.67 21.22 -16.47
N SER A 679 -13.28 20.44 -17.50
CA SER A 679 -12.19 20.76 -18.43
C SER A 679 -12.30 22.15 -19.05
N SER A 680 -13.50 22.56 -19.46
CA SER A 680 -13.74 23.88 -20.07
C SER A 680 -13.37 25.06 -19.15
N LEU A 681 -13.60 24.94 -17.85
CA LEU A 681 -13.17 25.93 -16.87
C LEU A 681 -11.67 25.84 -16.62
N LEU A 682 -11.14 24.63 -16.44
CA LEU A 682 -9.73 24.38 -16.15
C LEU A 682 -8.81 24.91 -17.27
N ASP A 683 -9.20 24.71 -18.52
CA ASP A 683 -8.47 25.20 -19.69
C ASP A 683 -8.48 26.74 -19.74
N ARG A 684 -9.62 27.39 -19.44
CA ARG A 684 -9.72 28.85 -19.35
C ARG A 684 -8.92 29.45 -18.20
N LEU A 685 -8.76 28.71 -17.11
CA LEU A 685 -7.93 29.08 -15.97
C LEU A 685 -6.43 28.78 -16.19
N ASN A 686 -6.05 28.17 -17.32
CA ASN A 686 -4.69 27.71 -17.60
C ASN A 686 -4.13 26.81 -16.48
N VAL A 687 -4.96 25.88 -16.00
CA VAL A 687 -4.53 24.89 -15.00
C VAL A 687 -3.48 23.96 -15.61
N VAL A 688 -2.35 23.82 -14.91
CA VAL A 688 -1.27 22.91 -15.30
C VAL A 688 -1.64 21.50 -14.85
N ARG A 689 -1.66 20.56 -15.80
CA ARG A 689 -1.95 19.15 -15.55
C ARG A 689 -0.73 18.39 -15.03
N SER A 690 -0.94 17.26 -14.35
CA SER A 690 0.12 16.43 -13.77
C SER A 690 1.19 16.06 -14.80
N LYS A 691 0.76 15.58 -15.97
CA LYS A 691 1.65 15.23 -17.09
C LYS A 691 2.57 16.38 -17.55
N ASP A 692 2.14 17.63 -17.38
CA ASP A 692 2.86 18.82 -17.86
C ASP A 692 3.70 19.47 -16.76
N LEU A 693 3.49 19.12 -15.48
CA LEU A 693 4.22 19.70 -14.35
C LEU A 693 5.74 19.57 -14.52
N LEU A 694 6.23 18.42 -14.96
CA LEU A 694 7.67 18.17 -15.15
C LEU A 694 8.32 19.10 -16.18
N THR A 695 7.56 19.69 -17.11
CA THR A 695 8.07 20.66 -18.09
C THR A 695 8.15 22.08 -17.52
N THR A 696 7.49 22.32 -16.40
CA THR A 696 7.45 23.63 -15.75
C THR A 696 8.80 23.94 -15.07
N ARG A 697 9.23 25.20 -15.13
CA ARG A 697 10.44 25.66 -14.44
C ARG A 697 10.22 25.65 -12.92
N SER A 698 11.25 25.32 -12.15
CA SER A 698 11.21 25.45 -10.69
C SER A 698 10.89 26.90 -10.28
N GLN A 699 10.20 27.08 -9.15
CA GLN A 699 9.74 28.38 -8.64
C GLN A 699 8.71 29.10 -9.53
N SER A 700 8.04 28.40 -10.44
CA SER A 700 6.94 28.99 -11.22
C SER A 700 5.63 28.93 -10.43
N HIS A 701 4.84 30.01 -10.48
CA HIS A 701 3.48 30.02 -9.97
C HIS A 701 2.57 29.25 -10.93
N VAL A 702 1.79 28.32 -10.38
CA VAL A 702 0.88 27.46 -11.15
C VAL A 702 -0.46 27.34 -10.45
N LEU A 703 -1.50 27.09 -11.23
CA LEU A 703 -2.77 26.54 -10.76
C LEU A 703 -2.78 25.06 -11.11
N VAL A 704 -3.12 24.21 -10.15
CA VAL A 704 -3.35 22.77 -10.35
C VAL A 704 -4.75 22.44 -9.83
N ALA A 705 -5.41 21.44 -10.42
CA ALA A 705 -6.73 21.02 -9.98
C ALA A 705 -6.84 19.50 -10.02
N GLY A 706 -7.65 18.92 -9.15
CA GLY A 706 -7.87 17.49 -9.12
C GLY A 706 -8.81 17.03 -8.02
N VAL A 707 -9.10 15.73 -8.03
CA VAL A 707 -9.82 15.03 -6.96
C VAL A 707 -8.83 14.73 -5.84
N LYS A 708 -9.21 15.01 -4.60
CA LYS A 708 -8.43 14.65 -3.41
C LYS A 708 -8.32 13.13 -3.28
N VAL A 709 -7.08 12.64 -3.19
CA VAL A 709 -6.76 11.21 -3.06
C VAL A 709 -6.34 10.88 -1.63
N SER A 710 -5.36 11.61 -1.10
CA SER A 710 -4.86 11.37 0.26
C SER A 710 -4.44 12.67 0.93
N THR A 711 -4.60 12.72 2.25
CA THR A 711 -4.13 13.82 3.10
C THR A 711 -3.37 13.25 4.28
N GLN A 712 -2.13 13.71 4.47
CA GLN A 712 -1.25 13.27 5.56
C GLN A 712 -0.73 14.48 6.34
N THR A 713 -0.73 14.37 7.67
CA THR A 713 -0.22 15.41 8.57
C THR A 713 0.78 14.79 9.55
N PRO A 714 1.99 14.40 9.08
CA PRO A 714 2.98 13.77 9.94
C PRO A 714 3.49 14.77 11.01
N PRO A 715 3.84 14.29 12.21
CA PRO A 715 4.43 15.11 13.24
C PRO A 715 5.82 15.60 12.83
N VAL A 716 6.06 16.90 12.90
CA VAL A 716 7.33 17.53 12.47
C VAL A 716 8.10 18.05 13.68
N ARG A 717 9.41 17.83 13.72
CA ARG A 717 10.30 18.19 14.86
C ARG A 717 10.24 19.67 15.25
N SER A 718 9.93 20.55 14.30
CA SER A 718 9.82 22.00 14.52
C SER A 718 8.54 22.40 15.26
N GLY A 719 7.61 21.47 15.52
CA GLY A 719 6.28 21.76 16.06
C GLY A 719 5.34 22.45 15.07
N ARG A 720 5.83 22.80 13.87
CA ARG A 720 5.06 23.46 12.81
C ARG A 720 4.26 22.44 12.01
N ARG A 721 2.98 22.73 11.75
CA ARG A 721 2.09 21.84 10.99
C ARG A 721 2.50 21.81 9.51
N VAL A 722 2.62 20.62 8.94
CA VAL A 722 2.77 20.41 7.50
C VAL A 722 1.67 19.44 7.04
N VAL A 723 0.99 19.80 5.96
CA VAL A 723 -0.07 18.98 5.36
C VAL A 723 0.40 18.57 3.96
N PHE A 724 0.51 17.27 3.73
CA PHE A 724 0.75 16.70 2.42
C PHE A 724 -0.59 16.26 1.82
N LEU A 725 -0.85 16.71 0.61
CA LEU A 725 -2.06 16.41 -0.15
C LEU A 725 -1.63 15.81 -1.49
N THR A 726 -2.18 14.65 -1.83
CA THR A 726 -2.11 14.11 -3.19
C THR A 726 -3.47 14.31 -3.83
N MET A 727 -3.48 14.92 -5.01
CA MET A 727 -4.65 15.03 -5.88
C MET A 727 -4.44 14.22 -7.15
N ASP A 728 -5.51 13.94 -7.87
CA ASP A 728 -5.48 13.24 -9.15
C ASP A 728 -6.33 14.00 -10.17
N ASP A 729 -5.78 14.23 -11.36
CA ASP A 729 -6.32 15.17 -12.35
C ASP A 729 -6.67 14.53 -13.69
N SER A 730 -6.84 13.20 -13.73
CA SER A 730 -6.93 12.29 -14.88
C SER A 730 -5.63 12.03 -15.64
N THR A 731 -4.58 12.82 -15.41
CA THR A 731 -3.28 12.66 -16.08
C THR A 731 -2.16 12.24 -15.14
N GLY A 732 -2.50 11.95 -13.89
CA GLY A 732 -1.60 11.45 -12.87
C GLY A 732 -1.73 12.16 -11.52
N PRO A 733 -1.04 11.64 -10.50
CA PRO A 733 -1.04 12.25 -9.17
C PRO A 733 -0.29 13.59 -9.15
N VAL A 734 -0.81 14.54 -8.37
CA VAL A 734 -0.20 15.84 -8.09
C VAL A 734 0.02 15.97 -6.59
N ASP A 735 1.29 16.04 -6.18
CA ASP A 735 1.68 16.12 -4.78
C ASP A 735 1.92 17.57 -4.33
N VAL A 736 1.17 18.01 -3.32
CA VAL A 736 1.15 19.37 -2.79
C VAL A 736 1.46 19.36 -1.30
N ALA A 737 2.38 20.23 -0.86
CA ALA A 737 2.69 20.45 0.54
C ALA A 737 2.24 21.85 0.99
N PHE A 738 1.45 21.91 2.06
CA PHE A 738 1.09 23.12 2.78
C PHE A 738 1.88 23.21 4.09
N PHE A 739 2.33 24.41 4.42
CA PHE A 739 3.15 24.67 5.61
C PHE A 739 2.38 25.56 6.58
N ASP A 740 2.85 25.64 7.82
CA ASP A 740 2.24 26.40 8.93
C ASP A 740 1.89 27.88 8.62
N SER A 741 2.54 28.48 7.62
CA SER A 741 2.22 29.82 7.13
C SER A 741 0.92 29.91 6.31
N THR A 742 0.27 28.79 6.01
CA THR A 742 -0.95 28.73 5.20
C THR A 742 -2.18 29.16 6.01
N SER A 743 -3.04 29.99 5.42
CA SER A 743 -4.28 30.47 6.06
C SER A 743 -5.19 29.32 6.52
N ALA A 744 -5.87 29.50 7.66
CA ALA A 744 -6.85 28.55 8.19
C ALA A 744 -7.99 28.26 7.20
N GLN A 745 -8.40 29.26 6.40
CA GLN A 745 -9.43 29.09 5.37
C GLN A 745 -8.97 28.12 4.28
N THR A 746 -7.73 28.25 3.80
CA THR A 746 -7.13 27.32 2.84
C THR A 746 -7.09 25.90 3.39
N LEU A 747 -6.66 25.74 4.65
CA LEU A 747 -6.62 24.43 5.29
C LEU A 747 -8.01 23.82 5.42
N HIS A 748 -9.03 24.60 5.80
CA HIS A 748 -10.41 24.14 5.84
C HIS A 748 -10.85 23.58 4.48
N GLN A 749 -10.54 24.28 3.37
CA GLN A 749 -10.85 23.79 2.02
C GLN A 749 -10.11 22.49 1.70
N VAL A 750 -8.82 22.37 2.04
CA VAL A 750 -8.04 21.14 1.83
C VAL A 750 -8.64 19.94 2.58
N PHE A 751 -9.10 20.14 3.82
CA PHE A 751 -9.68 19.06 4.62
C PHE A 751 -11.12 18.72 4.22
N SER A 752 -11.96 19.70 3.90
CA SER A 752 -13.38 19.50 3.60
C SER A 752 -13.67 19.21 2.12
N GLY A 753 -12.96 19.86 1.19
CA GLY A 753 -13.22 19.78 -0.24
C GLY A 753 -12.78 18.44 -0.84
N TRP A 754 -13.58 17.94 -1.79
CA TRP A 754 -13.28 16.71 -2.53
C TRP A 754 -12.63 17.01 -3.90
N LEU A 755 -13.14 18.01 -4.61
CA LEU A 755 -12.57 18.53 -5.85
C LEU A 755 -11.92 19.90 -5.55
N LEU A 756 -10.64 20.04 -5.84
CA LEU A 756 -9.86 21.20 -5.42
C LEU A 756 -9.17 21.88 -6.60
N VAL A 757 -9.08 23.21 -6.53
CA VAL A 757 -8.14 24.03 -7.31
C VAL A 757 -7.15 24.64 -6.34
N ILE A 758 -5.85 24.50 -6.62
CA ILE A 758 -4.77 24.96 -5.75
C ILE A 758 -3.86 25.88 -6.53
N ARG A 759 -3.62 27.06 -5.96
CA ARG A 759 -2.52 27.93 -6.37
C ARG A 759 -1.29 27.55 -5.58
N GLY A 760 -0.20 27.29 -6.28
CA GLY A 760 1.06 26.90 -5.67
C GLY A 760 2.28 27.37 -6.43
N VAL A 761 3.44 27.08 -5.84
CA VAL A 761 4.75 27.31 -6.45
C VAL A 761 5.42 25.96 -6.67
N THR A 762 5.85 25.71 -7.89
CA THR A 762 6.56 24.47 -8.25
C THR A 762 7.93 24.41 -7.59
N ARG A 763 8.32 23.21 -7.15
CA ARG A 763 9.64 22.91 -6.60
C ARG A 763 10.18 21.68 -7.30
N ARG A 764 11.24 21.86 -8.09
CA ARG A 764 12.00 20.75 -8.67
C ARG A 764 13.12 20.35 -7.72
N THR A 765 13.23 19.06 -7.47
CA THR A 765 14.17 18.49 -6.50
C THR A 765 15.13 17.47 -7.13
N GLY A 766 14.92 17.10 -8.39
CA GLY A 766 15.80 16.23 -9.16
C GLY A 766 15.40 16.13 -10.64
N PRO A 767 15.97 15.18 -11.40
CA PRO A 767 15.67 14.99 -12.82
C PRO A 767 14.17 14.82 -13.10
N LYS A 768 13.50 14.00 -12.28
CA LYS A 768 12.08 13.66 -12.39
C LYS A 768 11.29 13.98 -11.10
N GLY A 769 11.93 14.58 -10.10
CA GLY A 769 11.30 14.99 -8.85
C GLY A 769 10.66 16.38 -8.95
N ILE A 770 9.33 16.43 -8.82
CA ILE A 770 8.55 17.67 -8.75
C ILE A 770 7.50 17.61 -7.64
N SER A 771 7.39 18.69 -6.88
CA SER A 771 6.33 18.89 -5.89
C SER A 771 5.84 20.34 -5.93
N ILE A 772 4.68 20.60 -5.34
CA ILE A 772 4.10 21.94 -5.29
C ILE A 772 4.01 22.41 -3.85
N ARG A 773 4.48 23.63 -3.57
CA ARG A 773 4.15 24.32 -2.32
C ARG A 773 2.82 25.03 -2.48
N GLY A 774 1.79 24.55 -1.80
CA GLY A 774 0.45 25.13 -1.82
C GLY A 774 0.39 26.48 -1.10
N LEU A 775 -0.25 27.47 -1.72
CA LEU A 775 -0.46 28.81 -1.16
C LEU A 775 -1.93 29.03 -0.78
N GLN A 776 -2.83 28.75 -1.72
CA GLN A 776 -4.27 28.92 -1.58
C GLN A 776 -4.99 27.73 -2.23
N ALA A 777 -6.17 27.38 -1.72
CA ALA A 777 -6.99 26.30 -2.22
C ALA A 777 -8.46 26.72 -2.22
N TRP A 778 -9.19 26.30 -3.25
CA TRP A 778 -10.61 26.55 -3.45
C TRP A 778 -11.31 25.24 -3.83
N ASP A 779 -12.60 25.18 -3.54
CA ASP A 779 -13.46 24.09 -3.99
C ASP A 779 -13.81 24.28 -5.48
N LEU A 780 -13.51 23.27 -6.30
CA LEU A 780 -13.73 23.33 -7.74
C LEU A 780 -15.22 23.35 -8.11
N THR A 781 -16.10 22.69 -7.35
CA THR A 781 -17.53 22.68 -7.67
C THR A 781 -18.13 24.06 -7.46
N GLN A 782 -17.73 24.74 -6.38
CA GLN A 782 -18.16 26.12 -6.12
C GLN A 782 -17.66 27.09 -7.20
N LEU A 783 -16.39 26.97 -7.62
CA LEU A 783 -15.87 27.80 -8.72
C LEU A 783 -16.59 27.54 -10.05
N TYR A 784 -17.00 26.30 -10.30
CA TYR A 784 -17.75 25.95 -11.51
C TYR A 784 -19.19 26.45 -11.49
N GLU A 785 -19.86 26.43 -10.33
CA GLU A 785 -21.19 27.03 -10.17
C GLU A 785 -21.14 28.53 -10.48
N VAL A 786 -20.15 29.26 -9.93
CA VAL A 786 -19.93 30.68 -10.22
C VAL A 786 -19.62 30.91 -11.70
N TYR A 787 -18.82 30.04 -12.31
CA TYR A 787 -18.52 30.12 -13.74
C TYR A 787 -19.79 30.00 -14.60
N GLN A 788 -20.71 29.11 -14.23
CA GLN A 788 -21.96 28.90 -14.95
C GLN A 788 -22.96 30.04 -14.73
N SER A 789 -23.00 30.66 -13.55
CA SER A 789 -23.94 31.74 -13.23
C SER A 789 -23.44 33.14 -13.65
N GLU A 790 -22.17 33.45 -13.43
CA GLU A 790 -21.60 34.81 -13.51
C GLU A 790 -20.42 34.93 -14.50
N GLY A 791 -19.92 33.81 -15.02
CA GLY A 791 -18.87 33.76 -16.03
C GLY A 791 -17.44 33.83 -15.46
N LEU A 792 -16.45 33.87 -16.36
CA LEU A 792 -15.02 33.76 -16.00
C LEU A 792 -14.51 34.93 -15.15
N GLY A 793 -15.06 36.14 -15.31
CA GLY A 793 -14.63 37.33 -14.56
C GLY A 793 -14.79 37.16 -13.06
N ALA A 794 -15.98 36.71 -12.61
CA ALA A 794 -16.27 36.45 -11.21
C ALA A 794 -15.36 35.36 -10.60
N VAL A 795 -15.04 34.33 -11.38
CA VAL A 795 -14.08 33.28 -10.95
C VAL A 795 -12.68 33.86 -10.76
N LEU A 796 -12.22 34.72 -11.67
CA LEU A 796 -10.90 35.36 -11.55
C LEU A 796 -10.83 36.31 -10.36
N ASP A 797 -11.92 37.00 -10.03
CA ASP A 797 -12.02 37.85 -8.84
C ASP A 797 -11.94 37.02 -7.55
N LEU A 798 -12.58 35.85 -7.50
CA LEU A 798 -12.45 34.91 -6.37
C LEU A 798 -11.05 34.31 -6.24
N LEU A 799 -10.37 34.15 -7.37
CA LEU A 799 -8.97 33.71 -7.43
C LEU A 799 -7.99 34.87 -7.21
N ALA A 800 -8.44 36.12 -7.05
CA ALA A 800 -7.52 37.24 -6.85
C ALA A 800 -6.66 37.02 -5.58
N PRO A 801 -5.37 37.34 -5.60
CA PRO A 801 -4.52 37.18 -4.43
C PRO A 801 -5.04 38.04 -3.28
N GLU A 802 -5.08 37.48 -2.06
CA GLU A 802 -5.32 38.30 -0.87
C GLU A 802 -4.19 39.32 -0.71
N PRO A 803 -4.47 40.56 -0.25
CA PRO A 803 -3.42 41.54 -0.01
C PRO A 803 -2.41 41.02 1.01
N GLU A 804 -1.11 41.06 0.66
CA GLU A 804 -0.02 40.61 1.52
C GLU A 804 -0.12 41.27 2.91
N VAL A 805 -0.33 40.45 3.95
CA VAL A 805 -0.06 40.86 5.32
C VAL A 805 1.46 41.08 5.43
N LYS A 806 1.86 42.35 5.56
CA LYS A 806 3.26 42.78 5.72
C LYS A 806 4.02 41.86 6.67
N ARG A 807 5.07 41.21 6.17
CA ARG A 807 6.05 40.46 6.97
C ARG A 807 6.60 41.38 8.07
N TYR A 808 6.46 40.97 9.32
CA TYR A 808 7.22 41.55 10.43
C TYR A 808 8.69 41.17 10.22
N ASP A 809 9.48 42.18 9.89
CA ASP A 809 10.92 42.13 9.68
C ASP A 809 11.62 41.81 11.02
N GLN A 810 11.96 40.53 11.25
CA GLN A 810 12.86 40.14 12.35
C GLN A 810 14.29 40.48 11.93
N ARG A 811 14.71 41.69 12.31
CA ARG A 811 16.09 42.17 12.25
C ARG A 811 17.07 41.11 12.76
N VAL A 812 17.91 40.64 11.87
CA VAL A 812 19.20 40.00 12.17
C VAL A 812 20.02 41.00 12.99
N LYS A 813 20.28 40.69 14.27
CA LYS A 813 21.35 41.35 15.03
C LYS A 813 22.68 40.85 14.46
N SER A 814 23.28 41.66 13.58
CA SER A 814 24.70 41.60 13.28
C SER A 814 25.50 41.96 14.54
N GLY A 815 26.15 40.96 15.14
CA GLY A 815 27.19 41.17 16.13
C GLY A 815 28.46 41.64 15.45
N THR A 816 28.66 42.95 15.36
CA THR A 816 29.96 43.54 15.03
C THR A 816 30.91 43.37 16.22
N MET A 817 32.00 42.62 15.99
CA MET A 817 33.24 42.68 16.76
C MET A 817 33.83 44.09 16.74
N LYS A 818 34.35 44.54 17.89
CA LYS A 818 35.62 45.28 18.08
C LYS A 818 35.78 45.72 19.55
N PRO A 819 37.01 45.93 20.03
CA PRO A 819 38.24 45.14 19.89
C PRO A 819 38.48 44.18 21.08
#